data_AF-A0A7C0ZT96-F1
#
_entry.id   AF-A0A7C0ZT96-F1
#
_cell.length_a   1.000
_cell.length_b   1.000
_cell.length_c   1.000
_cell.angle_alpha   90.00
_cell.angle_beta   90.00
_cell.angle_gamma   90.00
#
_symmetry.space_group_name_H-M   'P 1'
#
loop_
_entity.id
_entity.type
_entity.pdbx_description
1 polymer ?
#
loop_
_entity_poly.entity_id
_entity_poly.type
_entity_poly.pdbx_seq_one_letter_code
_entity_poly.pdbx_strand_id
1 'polypeptide(L)'
;EFEEILRAQYEEVKEIIESVGGPEEAYKNGIYVDKIGELHIPSSLAKTAKNYSRIEGARCPHCGMPLSLDVEYEKITKYYRWELIDTRLNEIARGILEEAEGSMSAGTLIDKVISTVKSEKAYNRHRIMPDVMRDLFERIPGDELFLYDLDPEASRPEWMIITVLPVPPVTVRPTITLESGERSEDDLTHKLVDIVKTNNRLLEHRNGGAPQIVIGDLWDLLQYHITTYFNNKIPGVPSARHRGTTKPIKSLTERLSGKEGRFRGSLAGKRVNFSARTVISPDPYLSINEVGVPYEVAMELTVPVVVTEYNLEEVRKLVVNGPHKYPGANSVYRPDARGRLIRLIITPKNKERLAQELQPGWIVERHLMDGDIVLFNRQPSLHRMSIMGHVVRVLPYKTFRLNLPVCTPYNADFDGDEMNLHVLQGEEARAEAEILMKVQEHILSPRFGGPIIGGIHDHISGLFILTHGERLFSKEELSRILSAIKYEGELPPPDKIIDGKEYWTGKTIFSLLLPKDLNLSFEATIGSKLEKIEEKLKEDAIVEIRNGKLIRGSIDEAGIGAFKGIIIDAIVRKYGTDFTREFIDKMASLGIAIDTIYGFTTGIADVDVPEEAKLKVKERIEEARRKIAEYIDKYKKGLLEAEVGRTVRDTLESKIMEELSKAREDVGRIVERHLGFKSNAVLMARSGARAKMLDLTMTAGSLGQQTIRGSRINRGFQGRTTAHFKRGDLGLEPHGFVASSYKDGLNPIEYFFHSAGGREGLVDTAVRTSRSGYMQRRLVNALDSVYVAYDGTVRDGEGRIIQFVYGDDSVDPSRSAGGKTVDVKRIIEEIKAERSSR
;
A
#
# COMPACT_ATOMS: atom_id res chain seq x y z
N GLU A 1 -34.04 10.65 -0.68
CA GLU A 1 -33.42 10.11 0.56
C GLU A 1 -32.75 11.16 1.45
N PHE A 2 -31.55 11.71 1.17
CA PHE A 2 -30.92 12.66 2.12
C PHE A 2 -31.74 13.94 2.35
N GLU A 3 -32.36 14.45 1.28
CA GLU A 3 -33.26 15.60 1.32
C GLU A 3 -34.59 15.29 2.04
N GLU A 4 -35.07 14.05 1.95
CA GLU A 4 -36.26 13.58 2.67
C GLU A 4 -35.97 13.37 4.16
N ILE A 5 -34.76 12.90 4.51
CA ILE A 5 -34.30 12.79 5.89
C ILE A 5 -34.15 14.19 6.50
N LEU A 6 -33.59 15.15 5.76
CA LEU A 6 -33.49 16.55 6.20
C LEU A 6 -34.86 17.19 6.39
N ARG A 7 -35.82 16.93 5.49
CA ARG A 7 -37.20 17.41 5.66
C ARG A 7 -37.90 16.77 6.86
N ALA A 8 -37.74 15.46 7.05
CA ALA A 8 -38.32 14.76 8.20
C ALA A 8 -37.73 15.28 9.52
N GLN A 9 -36.41 15.50 9.57
CA GLN A 9 -35.72 16.09 10.73
C GLN A 9 -36.12 17.55 10.94
N TYR A 10 -36.34 18.32 9.88
CA TYR A 10 -36.81 19.70 9.97
C TYR A 10 -38.22 19.78 10.55
N GLU A 11 -39.15 18.93 10.08
CA GLU A 11 -40.51 18.88 10.62
C GLU A 11 -40.54 18.36 12.06
N GLU A 12 -39.69 17.39 12.41
CA GLU A 12 -39.58 16.88 13.79
C GLU A 12 -39.00 17.96 14.72
N VAL A 13 -37.98 18.71 14.29
CA VAL A 13 -37.44 19.87 15.03
C VAL A 13 -38.48 20.98 15.15
N LYS A 14 -39.29 21.21 14.12
CA LYS A 14 -40.36 22.21 14.12
C LYS A 14 -41.50 21.83 15.05
N GLU A 15 -41.97 20.59 15.06
CA GLU A 15 -42.96 20.09 16.04
C GLU A 15 -42.43 20.19 17.46
N ILE A 16 -41.14 19.88 17.67
CA ILE A 16 -40.48 20.05 18.98
C ILE A 16 -40.50 21.53 19.35
N ILE A 17 -40.08 22.44 18.48
CA ILE A 17 -40.07 23.90 18.72
C ILE A 17 -41.48 24.42 19.04
N GLU A 18 -42.50 23.97 18.31
CA GLU A 18 -43.90 24.33 18.55
C GLU A 18 -44.40 23.80 19.91
N SER A 19 -43.99 22.58 20.29
CA SER A 19 -44.35 21.97 21.58
C SER A 19 -43.75 22.68 22.80
N VAL A 20 -42.64 23.41 22.63
CA VAL A 20 -42.00 24.21 23.70
C VAL A 20 -42.48 25.66 23.74
N GLY A 21 -43.51 26.04 22.98
CA GLY A 21 -44.08 27.41 22.94
C GLY A 21 -43.58 28.26 21.77
N GLY A 22 -43.02 27.64 20.73
CA GLY A 22 -42.48 28.31 19.55
C GLY A 22 -41.00 28.68 19.69
N PRO A 23 -40.41 29.29 18.63
CA PRO A 23 -38.97 29.54 18.55
C PRO A 23 -38.44 30.38 19.71
N GLU A 24 -39.20 31.37 20.18
CA GLU A 24 -38.83 32.28 21.28
C GLU A 24 -38.84 31.58 22.66
N GLU A 25 -39.77 30.66 22.89
CA GLU A 25 -39.92 29.95 24.16
C GLU A 25 -38.97 28.72 24.22
N ALA A 26 -38.72 28.09 23.06
CA ALA A 26 -37.61 27.15 22.87
C ALA A 26 -36.24 27.84 23.04
N TYR A 27 -36.11 29.10 22.60
CA TYR A 27 -34.96 29.95 22.89
C TYR A 27 -34.81 30.16 24.40
N LYS A 28 -35.90 30.49 25.12
CA LYS A 28 -35.96 30.64 26.59
C LYS A 28 -35.57 29.37 27.37
N ASN A 29 -35.83 28.19 26.81
CA ASN A 29 -35.53 26.90 27.43
C ASN A 29 -34.16 26.30 27.01
N GLY A 30 -33.47 26.92 26.04
CA GLY A 30 -32.08 26.62 25.69
C GLY A 30 -31.09 27.15 26.72
N ILE A 31 -29.91 26.54 26.83
CA ILE A 31 -28.86 27.00 27.74
C ILE A 31 -28.38 28.38 27.26
N TYR A 32 -28.81 29.46 27.92
CA TYR A 32 -28.26 30.80 27.71
C TYR A 32 -26.84 30.86 28.26
N VAL A 33 -25.85 30.70 27.39
CA VAL A 33 -24.48 31.08 27.73
C VAL A 33 -24.34 32.55 27.39
N ASP A 34 -24.54 33.41 28.37
CA ASP A 34 -24.39 34.84 28.15
C ASP A 34 -22.92 35.15 27.86
N LYS A 35 -22.65 35.42 26.58
CA LYS A 35 -21.45 36.05 26.00
C LYS A 35 -20.09 35.41 26.29
N ILE A 36 -19.99 34.12 26.58
CA ILE A 36 -18.68 33.49 26.79
C ILE A 36 -18.07 33.00 25.49
N GLY A 37 -16.93 33.60 25.11
CA GLY A 37 -16.08 33.01 24.09
C GLY A 37 -14.74 33.71 23.94
N GLU A 38 -13.67 33.13 24.48
CA GLU A 38 -12.39 33.18 23.79
C GLU A 38 -12.49 32.22 22.59
N LEU A 39 -12.48 32.81 21.39
CA LEU A 39 -11.64 32.44 20.27
C LEU A 39 -11.10 30.98 20.28
N HIS A 40 -11.93 29.99 19.94
CA HIS A 40 -11.37 28.87 19.17
C HIS A 40 -11.20 29.36 17.74
N ILE A 41 -10.24 30.25 17.53
CA ILE A 41 -9.86 30.64 16.20
C ILE A 41 -9.17 29.42 15.57
N PRO A 42 -9.72 28.79 14.51
CA PRO A 42 -8.96 27.84 13.72
C PRO A 42 -7.60 28.47 13.36
N SER A 43 -6.52 27.72 13.32
CA SER A 43 -5.18 28.26 13.02
C SER A 43 -5.09 29.13 11.75
N SER A 44 -6.04 28.97 10.82
CA SER A 44 -6.25 29.85 9.66
C SER A 44 -6.71 31.25 10.07
N LEU A 45 -7.72 31.35 10.94
CA LEU A 45 -8.23 32.62 11.43
C LEU A 45 -7.35 33.26 12.50
N ALA A 46 -6.42 32.54 13.14
CA ALA A 46 -5.52 33.13 14.14
C ALA A 46 -4.51 34.08 13.46
N LYS A 47 -4.24 33.82 12.16
CA LYS A 47 -3.67 34.80 11.25
C LYS A 47 -4.62 35.98 11.03
N THR A 48 -5.91 35.74 10.81
CA THR A 48 -6.92 36.79 10.64
C THR A 48 -7.09 37.67 11.89
N ALA A 49 -7.04 37.11 13.11
CA ALA A 49 -7.05 37.88 14.36
C ALA A 49 -5.73 38.66 14.59
N LYS A 50 -4.58 38.10 14.19
CA LYS A 50 -3.30 38.85 14.12
C LYS A 50 -3.34 39.98 13.08
N ASN A 51 -4.02 39.76 11.96
CA ASN A 51 -4.27 40.77 10.95
C ASN A 51 -5.27 41.81 11.49
N TYR A 52 -6.25 41.40 12.29
CA TYR A 52 -7.22 42.28 12.94
C TYR A 52 -6.57 43.20 13.98
N SER A 53 -5.66 42.69 14.82
CA SER A 53 -4.89 43.53 15.76
C SER A 53 -3.97 44.54 15.05
N ARG A 54 -3.59 44.27 13.79
CA ARG A 54 -2.83 45.21 12.95
C ARG A 54 -3.76 46.27 12.31
N ILE A 55 -4.99 45.90 11.98
CA ILE A 55 -5.99 46.76 11.33
C ILE A 55 -6.76 47.64 12.32
N GLU A 56 -6.85 47.27 13.61
CA GLU A 56 -7.44 48.10 14.66
C GLU A 56 -6.71 49.46 14.80
N GLY A 57 -5.44 49.54 14.37
CA GLY A 57 -4.69 50.79 14.25
C GLY A 57 -5.10 51.69 13.07
N ALA A 58 -5.91 51.18 12.11
CA ALA A 58 -6.27 51.82 10.85
C ALA A 58 -7.80 52.09 10.69
N ARG A 59 -8.61 51.76 11.69
CA ARG A 59 -10.07 51.98 11.70
C ARG A 59 -10.51 52.85 12.88
N CYS A 60 -11.56 53.63 12.70
CA CYS A 60 -12.15 54.44 13.78
C CYS A 60 -12.88 53.53 14.80
N PRO A 61 -12.51 53.54 16.10
CA PRO A 61 -13.17 52.73 17.14
C PRO A 61 -14.66 53.04 17.35
N HIS A 62 -15.12 54.19 16.84
CA HIS A 62 -16.49 54.68 17.03
C HIS A 62 -17.43 54.30 15.88
N CYS A 63 -16.94 54.25 14.64
CA CYS A 63 -17.79 54.00 13.46
C CYS A 63 -17.34 52.83 12.57
N GLY A 64 -16.20 52.19 12.86
CA GLY A 64 -15.72 51.01 12.13
C GLY A 64 -15.16 51.29 10.73
N MET A 65 -15.22 52.54 10.24
CA MET A 65 -14.73 52.90 8.91
C MET A 65 -13.19 52.88 8.82
N PRO A 66 -12.60 52.41 7.69
CA PRO A 66 -11.18 52.55 7.39
C PRO A 66 -10.81 54.03 7.20
N LEU A 67 -9.69 54.46 7.79
CA LEU A 67 -9.30 55.89 7.83
C LEU A 67 -8.84 56.48 6.49
N SER A 68 -8.68 55.67 5.44
CA SER A 68 -8.60 56.11 4.03
C SER A 68 -8.51 54.90 3.10
N LEU A 69 -9.38 54.73 2.10
CA LEU A 69 -9.16 53.86 0.91
C LEU A 69 -10.31 53.91 -0.12
N ASP A 70 -10.65 55.08 -0.68
CA ASP A 70 -11.66 55.17 -1.76
C ASP A 70 -11.11 54.83 -3.17
N VAL A 71 -9.79 54.71 -3.35
CA VAL A 71 -9.15 54.74 -4.68
C VAL A 71 -8.68 53.37 -5.21
N GLU A 72 -8.70 52.29 -4.42
CA GLU A 72 -8.20 50.96 -4.86
C GLU A 72 -9.22 49.82 -4.88
N TYR A 73 -10.47 50.08 -4.45
CA TYR A 73 -11.54 49.08 -4.37
C TYR A 73 -11.96 48.50 -5.73
N GLU A 74 -11.93 49.32 -6.79
CA GLU A 74 -12.24 48.90 -8.17
C GLU A 74 -11.18 47.99 -8.79
N LYS A 75 -9.90 48.11 -8.39
CA LYS A 75 -8.84 47.23 -8.90
C LYS A 75 -8.99 45.83 -8.32
N ILE A 76 -9.24 45.72 -7.01
CA ILE A 76 -9.36 44.45 -6.28
C ILE A 76 -10.55 43.63 -6.79
N THR A 77 -11.72 44.26 -6.97
CA THR A 77 -12.92 43.60 -7.54
C THR A 77 -12.69 43.08 -8.96
N LYS A 78 -11.84 43.75 -9.75
CA LYS A 78 -11.47 43.32 -11.11
C LYS A 78 -10.55 42.10 -11.11
N TYR A 79 -9.67 41.96 -10.10
CA TYR A 79 -8.82 40.78 -9.91
C TYR A 79 -9.58 39.59 -9.33
N TYR A 80 -10.60 39.82 -8.49
CA TYR A 80 -11.45 38.75 -7.93
C TYR A 80 -12.27 38.02 -9.01
N ARG A 81 -12.58 38.70 -10.13
CA ARG A 81 -13.23 38.08 -11.31
C ARG A 81 -12.33 37.06 -12.05
N TRP A 82 -11.04 37.09 -11.82
CA TRP A 82 -10.12 36.06 -12.29
C TRP A 82 -9.89 35.15 -11.09
N GLU A 83 -10.34 33.89 -11.15
CA GLU A 83 -10.08 32.86 -10.13
C GLU A 83 -8.56 32.60 -9.99
N LEU A 84 -7.85 33.55 -9.39
CA LEU A 84 -6.44 33.48 -9.10
C LEU A 84 -6.27 32.76 -7.77
N ILE A 85 -5.31 31.85 -7.75
CA ILE A 85 -4.91 31.04 -6.60
C ILE A 85 -4.91 31.90 -5.33
N ASP A 86 -5.73 31.50 -4.36
CA ASP A 86 -5.96 32.08 -3.02
C ASP A 86 -4.71 32.70 -2.36
N THR A 87 -3.53 32.10 -2.57
CA THR A 87 -2.24 32.59 -2.07
C THR A 87 -1.79 33.93 -2.66
N ARG A 88 -2.04 34.19 -3.95
CA ARG A 88 -1.59 35.41 -4.64
C ARG A 88 -2.46 36.62 -4.31
N LEU A 89 -3.76 36.39 -4.15
CA LEU A 89 -4.70 37.39 -3.61
C LEU A 89 -4.33 37.77 -2.17
N ASN A 90 -3.98 36.80 -1.34
CA ASN A 90 -3.50 37.02 0.03
C ASN A 90 -2.20 37.84 0.10
N GLU A 91 -1.28 37.68 -0.85
CA GLU A 91 -0.04 38.46 -0.94
C GLU A 91 -0.32 39.91 -1.37
N ILE A 92 -1.20 40.11 -2.35
CA ILE A 92 -1.61 41.45 -2.82
C ILE A 92 -2.36 42.20 -1.70
N ALA A 93 -3.31 41.54 -1.03
CA ALA A 93 -4.04 42.12 0.10
C ALA A 93 -3.08 42.51 1.25
N ARG A 94 -2.04 41.70 1.51
CA ARG A 94 -1.02 42.02 2.51
C ARG A 94 -0.16 43.21 2.10
N GLY A 95 0.22 43.32 0.82
CA GLY A 95 0.98 44.46 0.30
C GLY A 95 0.23 45.78 0.43
N ILE A 96 -1.07 45.78 0.13
CA ILE A 96 -1.95 46.97 0.26
C ILE A 96 -2.10 47.38 1.74
N LEU A 97 -2.21 46.41 2.65
CA LEU A 97 -2.24 46.67 4.09
C LEU A 97 -0.92 47.30 4.60
N GLU A 98 0.22 46.87 4.06
CA GLU A 98 1.54 47.44 4.39
C GLU A 98 1.74 48.84 3.78
N GLU A 99 1.17 49.13 2.60
CA GLU A 99 1.21 50.46 1.99
C GLU A 99 0.28 51.48 2.69
N ALA A 100 -0.86 51.02 3.23
CA ALA A 100 -1.77 51.87 3.99
C ALA A 100 -1.13 52.47 5.27
N GLU A 101 -0.20 51.75 5.91
CA GLU A 101 0.59 52.24 7.06
C GLU A 101 1.47 53.46 6.71
N GLY A 102 1.82 53.64 5.43
CA GLY A 102 2.69 54.73 4.96
C GLY A 102 1.98 56.05 4.62
N SER A 103 0.65 56.11 4.66
CA SER A 103 -0.11 57.27 4.19
C SER A 103 -0.24 58.37 5.26
N MET A 104 0.54 59.44 5.05
CA MET A 104 0.92 60.57 5.92
C MET A 104 -0.18 61.44 6.58
N SER A 105 -1.47 61.07 6.62
CA SER A 105 -2.53 61.91 7.24
C SER A 105 -3.10 61.37 8.57
N ALA A 106 -3.05 60.05 8.80
CA ALA A 106 -3.50 59.43 10.05
C ALA A 106 -2.47 59.57 11.18
N GLY A 107 -1.17 59.55 10.85
CA GLY A 107 -0.07 59.69 11.81
C GLY A 107 -0.12 61.00 12.61
N THR A 108 -0.52 62.11 12.00
CA THR A 108 -0.61 63.42 12.68
C THR A 108 -1.81 63.52 13.64
N LEU A 109 -2.89 62.79 13.35
CA LEU A 109 -4.07 62.70 14.20
C LEU A 109 -3.82 61.74 15.37
N ILE A 110 -3.18 60.61 15.08
CA ILE A 110 -2.72 59.62 16.05
C ILE A 110 -1.67 60.25 16.97
N ASP A 111 -0.71 61.03 16.48
CA ASP A 111 0.26 61.74 17.34
C ASP A 111 -0.40 62.83 18.20
N LYS A 112 -1.45 63.51 17.71
CA LYS A 112 -2.23 64.44 18.54
C LYS A 112 -3.03 63.71 19.62
N VAL A 113 -3.70 62.61 19.29
CA VAL A 113 -4.45 61.78 20.26
C VAL A 113 -3.49 61.12 21.25
N ILE A 114 -2.39 60.54 20.78
CA ILE A 114 -1.32 59.96 21.60
C ILE A 114 -0.64 61.03 22.46
N SER A 115 -0.45 62.27 21.99
CA SER A 115 0.10 63.35 22.85
C SER A 115 -0.88 63.79 23.94
N THR A 116 -2.19 63.72 23.65
CA THR A 116 -3.25 64.06 24.60
C THR A 116 -3.50 62.91 25.59
N VAL A 117 -3.25 61.66 25.18
CA VAL A 117 -3.38 60.46 26.01
C VAL A 117 -2.08 60.17 26.80
N LYS A 118 -0.90 60.57 26.29
CA LYS A 118 0.40 60.43 27.00
C LYS A 118 0.49 61.29 28.26
N SER A 119 -0.36 62.30 28.44
CA SER A 119 -0.44 63.06 29.70
C SER A 119 -1.17 62.32 30.83
N GLU A 120 -1.83 61.19 30.58
CA GLU A 120 -2.49 60.40 31.63
C GLU A 120 -2.05 58.92 31.62
N LYS A 121 -1.06 58.64 32.48
CA LYS A 121 -0.79 57.41 33.25
C LYS A 121 -0.83 56.03 32.54
N ALA A 122 0.33 55.37 32.61
CA ALA A 122 0.56 53.92 32.81
C ALA A 122 -0.22 52.93 31.91
N TYR A 123 0.49 52.27 30.99
CA TYR A 123 0.04 51.08 30.26
C TYR A 123 -0.32 49.93 31.23
N ASN A 124 -1.54 49.96 31.77
CA ASN A 124 -2.20 48.76 32.25
C ASN A 124 -2.70 47.99 31.02
N ARG A 125 -2.24 46.75 30.85
CA ARG A 125 -2.81 45.81 29.86
C ARG A 125 -4.26 45.55 30.26
N HIS A 126 -5.20 46.27 29.66
CA HIS A 126 -6.62 46.04 29.88
C HIS A 126 -7.01 44.75 29.14
N ARG A 127 -7.64 43.82 29.86
CA ARG A 127 -8.17 42.57 29.30
C ARG A 127 -9.39 42.91 28.44
N ILE A 128 -9.35 42.57 27.16
CA ILE A 128 -10.50 42.71 26.25
C ILE A 128 -11.47 41.57 26.55
N MET A 129 -12.74 41.90 26.80
CA MET A 129 -13.78 40.91 27.03
C MET A 129 -14.46 40.50 25.70
N PRO A 130 -14.91 39.24 25.57
CA PRO A 130 -15.53 38.74 24.34
C PRO A 130 -16.74 39.54 23.84
N ASP A 131 -17.50 40.16 24.73
CA ASP A 131 -18.64 41.02 24.39
C ASP A 131 -18.22 42.26 23.60
N VAL A 132 -17.18 42.96 24.08
CA VAL A 132 -16.59 44.11 23.38
C VAL A 132 -16.07 43.68 22.00
N MET A 133 -15.46 42.50 21.90
CA MET A 133 -14.94 41.99 20.64
C MET A 133 -16.05 41.66 19.63
N ARG A 134 -17.19 41.14 20.10
CA ARG A 134 -18.35 40.85 19.24
C ARG A 134 -18.99 42.11 18.70
N ASP A 135 -19.17 43.13 19.54
CA ASP A 135 -19.72 44.42 19.14
C ASP A 135 -18.83 45.10 18.07
N LEU A 136 -17.52 44.86 18.12
CA LEU A 136 -16.59 45.33 17.09
C LEU A 136 -16.75 44.56 15.76
N PHE A 137 -16.94 43.23 15.81
CA PHE A 137 -17.15 42.42 14.61
C PHE A 137 -18.49 42.69 13.93
N GLU A 138 -19.55 42.96 14.69
CA GLU A 138 -20.88 43.29 14.13
C GLU A 138 -20.86 44.59 13.32
N ARG A 139 -19.97 45.53 13.64
CA ARG A 139 -19.83 46.82 12.94
C ARG A 139 -19.21 46.70 11.54
N ILE A 140 -18.68 45.54 11.16
CA ILE A 140 -18.07 45.35 9.84
C ILE A 140 -19.19 45.17 8.79
N PRO A 141 -19.24 46.05 7.76
CA PRO A 141 -20.26 45.95 6.74
C PRO A 141 -19.99 44.74 5.84
N GLY A 142 -21.06 44.11 5.34
CA GLY A 142 -20.98 42.81 4.66
C GLY A 142 -20.27 42.85 3.30
N ASP A 143 -20.32 43.99 2.63
CA ASP A 143 -19.60 44.27 1.38
C ASP A 143 -18.09 44.30 1.58
N GLU A 144 -17.57 44.57 2.78
CA GLU A 144 -16.13 44.54 3.05
C GLU A 144 -15.60 43.15 3.44
N LEU A 145 -16.49 42.17 3.70
CA LEU A 145 -16.09 40.86 4.22
C LEU A 145 -15.25 40.03 3.24
N PHE A 146 -15.45 40.20 1.93
CA PHE A 146 -14.65 39.49 0.93
C PHE A 146 -13.17 39.90 0.96
N LEU A 147 -12.84 41.12 1.43
CA LEU A 147 -11.45 41.56 1.62
C LEU A 147 -10.74 40.73 2.70
N TYR A 148 -11.53 40.09 3.57
CA TYR A 148 -11.07 39.26 4.69
C TYR A 148 -11.20 37.75 4.42
N ASP A 149 -11.55 37.37 3.18
CA ASP A 149 -11.86 35.98 2.81
C ASP A 149 -13.02 35.41 3.65
N LEU A 150 -14.01 36.27 3.94
CA LEU A 150 -15.23 35.94 4.66
C LEU A 150 -16.44 36.16 3.75
N ASP A 151 -17.35 35.20 3.77
CA ASP A 151 -18.64 35.29 3.11
C ASP A 151 -19.66 35.98 4.04
N PRO A 152 -20.34 37.06 3.59
CA PRO A 152 -21.36 37.73 4.39
C PRO A 152 -22.57 36.85 4.71
N GLU A 153 -22.90 35.85 3.90
CA GLU A 153 -24.02 34.94 4.12
C GLU A 153 -23.60 33.69 4.91
N ALA A 154 -22.38 33.20 4.72
CA ALA A 154 -21.94 31.92 5.29
C ALA A 154 -20.98 32.02 6.49
N SER A 155 -20.26 33.14 6.67
CA SER A 155 -19.19 33.22 7.69
C SER A 155 -19.00 34.63 8.26
N ARG A 156 -20.07 35.21 8.83
CA ARG A 156 -19.98 36.50 9.54
C ARG A 156 -19.01 36.42 10.73
N PRO A 157 -18.13 37.42 10.93
CA PRO A 157 -17.08 37.38 11.95
C PRO A 157 -17.62 37.32 13.39
N GLU A 158 -18.77 37.93 13.65
CA GLU A 158 -19.43 37.89 14.96
C GLU A 158 -19.88 36.48 15.38
N TRP A 159 -20.06 35.55 14.43
CA TRP A 159 -20.43 34.15 14.73
C TRP A 159 -19.27 33.34 15.30
N MET A 160 -18.04 33.84 15.22
CA MET A 160 -16.88 33.21 15.86
C MET A 160 -16.95 33.30 17.39
N ILE A 161 -17.74 34.26 17.91
CA ILE A 161 -18.01 34.41 19.34
C ILE A 161 -19.35 33.73 19.63
N ILE A 162 -19.26 32.52 20.17
CA ILE A 162 -20.40 31.62 20.34
C ILE A 162 -21.39 32.22 21.36
N THR A 163 -22.58 32.58 20.88
CA THR A 163 -23.70 33.00 21.72
C THR A 163 -24.60 31.84 22.12
N VAL A 164 -24.76 30.87 21.22
CA VAL A 164 -25.59 29.68 21.41
C VAL A 164 -24.75 28.45 21.06
N LEU A 165 -24.60 27.53 22.03
CA LEU A 165 -23.88 26.28 21.82
C LEU A 165 -24.85 25.16 21.41
N PRO A 166 -24.78 24.62 20.18
CA PRO A 166 -25.65 23.54 19.76
C PRO A 166 -25.31 22.25 20.52
N VAL A 167 -26.33 21.61 21.10
CA VAL A 167 -26.18 20.33 21.81
C VAL A 167 -26.34 19.17 20.82
N PRO A 168 -25.34 18.27 20.68
CA PRO A 168 -25.44 17.16 19.74
C PRO A 168 -26.51 16.14 20.18
N PRO A 169 -27.18 15.50 19.20
CA PRO A 169 -28.25 14.55 19.45
C PRO A 169 -27.76 13.32 20.21
N VAL A 170 -28.68 12.62 20.88
CA VAL A 170 -28.37 11.45 21.72
C VAL A 170 -27.71 10.32 20.92
N THR A 171 -28.07 10.17 19.63
CA THR A 171 -27.48 9.18 18.71
C THR A 171 -25.96 9.34 18.53
N VAL A 172 -25.43 10.57 18.70
CA VAL A 172 -23.98 10.85 18.61
C VAL A 172 -23.27 10.65 19.96
N ARG A 173 -24.04 10.60 21.06
CA ARG A 173 -23.56 10.43 22.43
C ARG A 173 -24.22 9.21 23.11
N PRO A 174 -24.03 7.99 22.57
CA PRO A 174 -24.66 6.81 23.11
C PRO A 174 -24.10 6.47 24.50
N THR A 175 -24.98 6.08 25.42
CA THR A 175 -24.57 5.51 26.71
C THR A 175 -24.06 4.08 26.49
N ILE A 176 -22.93 3.74 27.10
CA ILE A 176 -22.31 2.42 26.99
C ILE A 176 -22.59 1.65 28.29
N THR A 177 -23.15 0.46 28.18
CA THR A 177 -23.24 -0.47 29.33
C THR A 177 -21.94 -1.25 29.46
N LEU A 178 -21.28 -1.12 30.60
CA LEU A 178 -20.10 -1.92 30.93
C LEU A 178 -20.52 -3.37 31.23
N GLU A 179 -19.56 -4.31 31.19
CA GLU A 179 -19.79 -5.73 31.52
C GLU A 179 -20.32 -5.93 32.95
N SER A 180 -20.05 -4.99 33.86
CA SER A 180 -20.59 -4.93 35.22
C SER A 180 -22.08 -4.59 35.29
N GLY A 181 -22.72 -4.24 34.16
CA GLY A 181 -24.09 -3.74 34.10
C GLY A 181 -24.23 -2.24 34.41
N GLU A 182 -23.15 -1.58 34.81
CA GLU A 182 -23.14 -0.13 35.04
C GLU A 182 -23.19 0.65 33.73
N ARG A 183 -23.96 1.74 33.71
CA ARG A 183 -24.04 2.65 32.57
C ARG A 183 -22.91 3.67 32.67
N SER A 184 -22.02 3.68 31.68
CA SER A 184 -21.05 4.74 31.46
C SER A 184 -21.62 5.73 30.43
N GLU A 185 -21.74 6.98 30.84
CA GLU A 185 -22.11 8.05 29.92
C GLU A 185 -20.98 8.39 28.95
N ASP A 186 -21.35 8.97 27.81
CA ASP A 186 -20.41 9.40 26.78
C ASP A 186 -19.55 10.58 27.25
N ASP A 187 -18.29 10.62 26.79
CA ASP A 187 -17.31 11.67 27.09
C ASP A 187 -17.83 13.10 26.79
N LEU A 188 -18.61 13.29 25.70
CA LEU A 188 -19.20 14.59 25.38
C LEU A 188 -20.33 14.93 26.35
N THR A 189 -21.13 13.95 26.77
CA THR A 189 -22.20 14.15 27.76
C THR A 189 -21.65 14.65 29.08
N HIS A 190 -20.56 14.04 29.57
CA HIS A 190 -19.87 14.49 30.78
C HIS A 190 -19.46 15.95 30.70
N LYS A 191 -18.89 16.36 29.55
CA LYS A 191 -18.42 17.72 29.39
C LYS A 191 -19.56 18.73 29.23
N LEU A 192 -20.63 18.36 28.53
CA LEU A 192 -21.84 19.18 28.42
C LEU A 192 -22.47 19.43 29.81
N VAL A 193 -22.51 18.41 30.67
CA VAL A 193 -23.01 18.56 32.05
C VAL A 193 -22.19 19.60 32.83
N ASP A 194 -20.86 19.59 32.71
CA ASP A 194 -20.02 20.60 33.36
C ASP A 194 -20.24 22.01 32.79
N ILE A 195 -20.45 22.13 31.46
CA ILE A 195 -20.80 23.40 30.80
C ILE A 195 -22.12 23.94 31.37
N VAL A 196 -23.19 23.13 31.37
CA VAL A 196 -24.51 23.54 31.88
C VAL A 196 -24.44 23.96 33.35
N LYS A 197 -23.76 23.17 34.18
CA LYS A 197 -23.61 23.47 35.61
C LYS A 197 -22.89 24.79 35.85
N THR A 198 -21.79 25.03 35.14
CA THR A 198 -21.01 26.26 35.27
C THR A 198 -21.80 27.46 34.75
N ASN A 199 -22.54 27.27 33.65
CA ASN A 199 -23.40 28.29 33.08
C ASN A 199 -24.53 28.73 34.03
N ASN A 200 -25.26 27.77 34.61
CA ASN A 200 -26.33 28.08 35.56
C ASN A 200 -25.79 28.79 36.80
N ARG A 201 -24.63 28.36 37.32
CA ARG A 201 -23.96 29.04 38.44
C ARG A 201 -23.58 30.47 38.12
N LEU A 202 -23.05 30.72 36.92
CA LEU A 202 -22.70 32.07 36.47
C LEU A 202 -23.95 32.96 36.42
N LEU A 203 -25.06 32.45 35.87
CA LEU A 203 -26.33 33.16 35.80
C LEU A 203 -26.88 33.50 37.20
N GLU A 204 -26.87 32.53 38.12
CA GLU A 204 -27.29 32.72 39.52
C GLU A 204 -26.47 33.80 40.24
N HIS A 205 -25.12 33.75 40.13
CA HIS A 205 -24.24 34.70 40.82
C HIS A 205 -24.32 36.10 40.22
N ARG A 206 -24.52 36.20 38.91
CA ARG A 206 -24.71 37.48 38.23
C ARG A 206 -26.02 38.15 38.66
N ASN A 207 -27.13 37.39 38.68
CA ASN A 207 -28.43 37.91 39.10
C ASN A 207 -28.49 38.19 40.60
N GLY A 208 -27.72 37.45 41.41
CA GLY A 208 -27.58 37.63 42.85
C GLY A 208 -26.65 38.78 43.28
N GLY A 209 -26.08 39.54 42.35
CA GLY A 209 -25.23 40.70 42.65
C GLY A 209 -23.84 40.35 43.21
N ALA A 210 -23.28 39.19 42.83
CA ALA A 210 -21.96 38.76 43.29
C ALA A 210 -20.84 39.72 42.82
N PRO A 211 -19.69 39.78 43.55
CA PRO A 211 -18.54 40.58 43.14
C PRO A 211 -17.99 40.20 41.76
N GLN A 212 -17.52 41.19 41.00
CA GLN A 212 -16.98 41.01 39.64
C GLN A 212 -15.84 39.98 39.54
N ILE A 213 -15.04 39.83 40.60
CA ILE A 213 -13.95 38.83 40.64
C ILE A 213 -14.53 37.40 40.54
N VAL A 214 -15.60 37.10 41.28
CA VAL A 214 -16.23 35.78 41.29
C VAL A 214 -16.89 35.48 39.95
N ILE A 215 -17.50 36.50 39.34
CA ILE A 215 -18.07 36.40 37.99
C ILE A 215 -16.96 36.13 36.96
N GLY A 216 -15.82 36.82 37.06
CA GLY A 216 -14.65 36.60 36.21
C GLY A 216 -14.05 35.20 36.32
N ASP A 217 -13.95 34.64 37.53
CA ASP A 217 -13.45 33.27 37.72
C ASP A 217 -14.41 32.21 37.15
N LEU A 218 -15.72 32.39 37.35
CA LEU A 218 -16.74 31.50 36.78
C LEU A 218 -16.79 31.60 35.24
N TRP A 219 -16.54 32.79 34.71
CA TRP A 219 -16.41 33.03 33.28
C TRP A 219 -15.22 32.26 32.69
N ASP A 220 -14.04 32.39 33.31
CA ASP A 220 -12.82 31.69 32.87
C ASP A 220 -12.97 30.18 32.97
N LEU A 221 -13.71 29.70 33.99
CA LEU A 221 -14.04 28.29 34.13
C LEU A 221 -14.98 27.79 33.02
N LEU A 222 -16.03 28.56 32.70
CA LEU A 222 -16.94 28.18 31.60
C LEU A 222 -16.21 28.21 30.25
N GLN A 223 -15.34 29.19 30.04
CA GLN A 223 -14.44 29.26 28.88
C GLN A 223 -13.56 28.02 28.78
N TYR A 224 -12.96 27.58 29.89
CA TYR A 224 -12.19 26.34 29.95
C TYR A 224 -13.04 25.12 29.57
N HIS A 225 -14.28 25.03 30.06
CA HIS A 225 -15.16 23.91 29.76
C HIS A 225 -15.58 23.86 28.27
N ILE A 226 -15.88 24.99 27.66
CA ILE A 226 -16.20 25.08 26.22
C ILE A 226 -14.96 24.75 25.37
N THR A 227 -13.81 25.32 25.72
CA THR A 227 -12.54 25.08 25.01
C THR A 227 -12.19 23.60 24.96
N THR A 228 -12.22 22.93 26.10
CA THR A 228 -11.88 21.50 26.21
C THR A 228 -12.98 20.57 25.67
N TYR A 229 -14.21 21.06 25.46
CA TYR A 229 -15.27 20.34 24.75
C TYR A 229 -14.97 20.20 23.24
N PHE A 230 -14.52 21.29 22.62
CA PHE A 230 -14.10 21.27 21.21
C PHE A 230 -12.76 20.56 21.01
N ASN A 231 -11.75 20.91 21.82
CA ASN A 231 -10.41 20.35 21.72
C ASN A 231 -9.71 20.28 23.09
N ASN A 232 -9.51 19.07 23.58
CA ASN A 232 -8.90 18.81 24.88
C ASN A 232 -7.35 18.69 24.85
N LYS A 233 -6.74 18.89 23.67
CA LYS A 233 -5.29 18.78 23.44
C LYS A 233 -4.62 20.11 23.12
N ILE A 234 -5.26 21.22 23.46
CA ILE A 234 -4.72 22.56 23.24
C ILE A 234 -3.47 22.77 24.12
N PRO A 235 -2.32 23.16 23.56
CA PRO A 235 -1.14 23.50 24.36
C PRO A 235 -1.41 24.66 25.32
N GLY A 236 -1.00 24.52 26.59
CA GLY A 236 -1.19 25.57 27.61
C GLY A 236 -2.52 25.50 28.37
N VAL A 237 -3.49 24.72 27.90
CA VAL A 237 -4.75 24.47 28.62
C VAL A 237 -4.68 23.10 29.33
N PRO A 238 -5.03 23.00 30.62
CA PRO A 238 -5.07 21.71 31.30
C PRO A 238 -6.05 20.73 30.62
N SER A 239 -5.65 19.48 30.40
CA SER A 239 -6.57 18.50 29.82
C SER A 239 -7.63 18.08 30.83
N ALA A 240 -8.90 18.17 30.42
CA ALA A 240 -10.04 17.66 31.16
C ALA A 240 -10.01 16.12 31.23
N ARG A 241 -10.23 15.57 32.43
CA ARG A 241 -10.18 14.13 32.72
C ARG A 241 -11.46 13.69 33.42
N HIS A 242 -11.72 12.38 33.35
CA HIS A 242 -12.80 11.75 34.11
C HIS A 242 -12.56 11.86 35.62
N ARG A 243 -13.62 12.02 36.41
CA ARG A 243 -13.50 12.09 37.88
C ARG A 243 -12.99 10.75 38.41
N GLY A 244 -11.88 10.75 39.13
CA GLY A 244 -11.29 9.55 39.73
C GLY A 244 -10.47 8.68 38.78
N THR A 245 -10.32 9.04 37.50
CA THR A 245 -9.46 8.30 36.54
C THR A 245 -8.46 9.23 35.88
N THR A 246 -7.26 8.74 35.57
CA THR A 246 -6.24 9.48 34.81
C THR A 246 -6.57 9.64 33.32
N LYS A 247 -7.67 9.04 32.84
CA LYS A 247 -8.08 9.01 31.44
C LYS A 247 -8.59 10.38 30.97
N PRO A 248 -8.00 10.96 29.92
CA PRO A 248 -8.49 12.22 29.34
C PRO A 248 -9.81 11.98 28.59
N ILE A 249 -10.68 13.00 28.62
CA ILE A 249 -11.95 13.01 27.89
C ILE A 249 -11.67 13.20 26.40
N LYS A 250 -12.29 12.38 25.53
CA LYS A 250 -12.19 12.54 24.07
C LYS A 250 -13.16 13.61 23.55
N SER A 251 -12.61 14.78 23.27
CA SER A 251 -13.29 15.94 22.67
C SER A 251 -13.72 15.72 21.21
N LEU A 252 -14.50 16.65 20.64
CA LEU A 252 -14.97 16.58 19.24
C LEU A 252 -13.82 16.42 18.24
N THR A 253 -12.77 17.22 18.39
CA THR A 253 -11.60 17.19 17.49
C THR A 253 -10.92 15.82 17.51
N GLU A 254 -10.83 15.18 18.68
CA GLU A 254 -10.21 13.85 18.83
C GLU A 254 -11.06 12.72 18.26
N ARG A 255 -12.39 12.90 18.18
CA ARG A 255 -13.28 11.94 17.51
C ARG A 255 -13.11 12.00 16.00
N LEU A 256 -12.87 13.18 15.44
CA LEU A 256 -12.69 13.37 14.00
C LEU A 256 -11.26 12.99 13.57
N SER A 257 -10.26 13.51 14.27
CA SER A 257 -8.84 13.38 13.93
C SER A 257 -8.17 12.14 14.52
N GLY A 258 -6.95 11.84 14.04
CA GLY A 258 -6.17 10.69 14.52
C GLY A 258 -6.35 9.42 13.70
N LYS A 259 -5.62 8.35 14.06
CA LYS A 259 -5.62 7.07 13.32
C LYS A 259 -6.95 6.32 13.45
N GLU A 260 -7.53 6.36 14.65
CA GLU A 260 -8.83 5.74 14.96
C GLU A 260 -10.00 6.74 14.90
N GLY A 261 -9.73 7.98 14.50
CA GLY A 261 -10.78 8.99 14.31
C GLY A 261 -11.71 8.64 13.16
N ARG A 262 -12.89 9.25 13.14
CA ARG A 262 -13.98 8.93 12.18
C ARG A 262 -13.53 9.03 10.72
N PHE A 263 -12.72 10.02 10.35
CA PHE A 263 -12.24 10.14 8.97
C PHE A 263 -11.46 8.91 8.51
N ARG A 264 -10.51 8.42 9.33
CA ARG A 264 -9.64 7.30 8.95
C ARG A 264 -10.23 5.93 9.25
N GLY A 265 -10.93 5.80 10.37
CA GLY A 265 -11.45 4.52 10.85
C GLY A 265 -12.87 4.19 10.41
N SER A 266 -13.61 5.17 9.86
CA SER A 266 -15.02 4.98 9.51
C SER A 266 -15.41 5.55 8.14
N LEU A 267 -14.70 6.51 7.57
CA LEU A 267 -15.05 7.08 6.25
C LEU A 267 -14.11 6.56 5.15
N ALA A 268 -12.82 6.84 5.26
CA ALA A 268 -11.82 6.43 4.28
C ALA A 268 -11.60 4.90 4.24
N GLY A 269 -11.93 4.20 5.31
CA GLY A 269 -11.85 2.75 5.39
C GLY A 269 -12.91 2.22 6.36
N LYS A 270 -13.59 1.14 5.95
CA LYS A 270 -14.63 0.46 6.73
C LYS A 270 -14.38 -1.04 6.73
N ARG A 271 -14.95 -1.73 7.70
CA ARG A 271 -15.12 -3.18 7.61
C ARG A 271 -16.28 -3.46 6.66
N VAL A 272 -16.10 -4.42 5.78
CA VAL A 272 -17.09 -4.83 4.78
C VAL A 272 -17.67 -6.18 5.13
N ASN A 273 -18.90 -6.43 4.67
CA ASN A 273 -19.55 -7.74 4.76
C ASN A 273 -19.11 -8.62 3.58
N PHE A 274 -19.59 -9.88 3.53
CA PHE A 274 -19.33 -10.84 2.45
C PHE A 274 -17.84 -11.04 2.15
N SER A 275 -17.07 -11.19 3.22
CA SER A 275 -15.63 -11.45 3.16
C SER A 275 -15.25 -12.64 4.03
N ALA A 276 -14.26 -13.41 3.60
CA ALA A 276 -13.65 -14.48 4.37
C ALA A 276 -12.13 -14.33 4.42
N ARG A 277 -11.50 -14.95 5.41
CA ARG A 277 -10.05 -14.97 5.60
C ARG A 277 -9.62 -16.33 6.12
N THR A 278 -8.63 -16.95 5.47
CA THR A 278 -8.02 -18.21 5.93
C THR A 278 -6.60 -18.33 5.36
N VAL A 279 -5.88 -19.35 5.83
CA VAL A 279 -4.55 -19.72 5.36
C VAL A 279 -4.60 -20.17 3.90
N ILE A 280 -3.54 -19.86 3.15
CA ILE A 280 -3.39 -20.31 1.76
C ILE A 280 -2.57 -21.60 1.65
N SER A 281 -2.82 -22.36 0.59
CA SER A 281 -2.11 -23.59 0.24
C SER A 281 -1.84 -23.63 -1.26
N PRO A 282 -0.73 -24.23 -1.71
CA PRO A 282 -0.41 -24.28 -3.13
C PRO A 282 -1.26 -25.35 -3.83
N ASP A 283 -1.77 -25.05 -5.02
CA ASP A 283 -2.42 -26.04 -5.89
C ASP A 283 -2.07 -25.76 -7.36
N PRO A 284 -1.12 -26.52 -7.96
CA PRO A 284 -0.67 -26.30 -9.32
C PRO A 284 -1.65 -26.81 -10.39
N TYR A 285 -2.71 -27.52 -10.01
CA TYR A 285 -3.69 -28.09 -10.93
C TYR A 285 -4.89 -27.15 -11.18
N LEU A 286 -4.94 -26.04 -10.44
CA LEU A 286 -5.86 -24.94 -10.70
C LEU A 286 -5.33 -24.07 -11.83
N SER A 287 -6.22 -23.46 -12.61
CA SER A 287 -5.80 -22.40 -13.54
C SER A 287 -5.27 -21.20 -12.75
N ILE A 288 -4.41 -20.36 -13.34
CA ILE A 288 -3.96 -19.10 -12.72
C ILE A 288 -5.10 -18.16 -12.33
N ASN A 289 -6.25 -18.25 -12.98
CA ASN A 289 -7.43 -17.45 -12.62
C ASN A 289 -8.24 -18.08 -11.50
N GLU A 290 -8.07 -19.37 -11.21
CA GLU A 290 -8.90 -20.09 -10.26
C GLU A 290 -8.37 -19.93 -8.84
N VAL A 291 -9.29 -19.75 -7.89
CA VAL A 291 -9.00 -19.84 -6.45
C VAL A 291 -9.81 -20.97 -5.84
N GLY A 292 -9.12 -21.86 -5.12
CA GLY A 292 -9.77 -22.93 -4.37
C GLY A 292 -10.47 -22.38 -3.14
N VAL A 293 -11.80 -22.54 -3.05
CA VAL A 293 -12.61 -22.06 -1.92
C VAL A 293 -13.15 -23.25 -1.10
N PRO A 294 -12.97 -23.27 0.22
CA PRO A 294 -13.57 -24.27 1.10
C PRO A 294 -15.11 -24.34 1.02
N TYR A 295 -15.69 -25.54 1.11
CA TYR A 295 -17.15 -25.72 1.21
C TYR A 295 -17.78 -24.88 2.34
N GLU A 296 -17.14 -24.82 3.51
CA GLU A 296 -17.62 -24.03 4.66
C GLU A 296 -17.77 -22.54 4.31
N VAL A 297 -16.80 -21.99 3.55
CA VAL A 297 -16.83 -20.60 3.09
C VAL A 297 -17.86 -20.41 1.98
N ALA A 298 -17.95 -21.36 1.05
CA ALA A 298 -18.87 -21.29 -0.09
C ALA A 298 -20.35 -21.35 0.32
N MET A 299 -20.67 -22.07 1.40
CA MET A 299 -22.04 -22.15 1.94
C MET A 299 -22.45 -20.93 2.77
N GLU A 300 -21.48 -20.26 3.42
CA GLU A 300 -21.73 -19.05 4.22
C GLU A 300 -21.82 -17.80 3.32
N LEU A 301 -20.89 -17.65 2.39
CA LEU A 301 -20.88 -16.54 1.44
C LEU A 301 -21.85 -16.78 0.30
N THR A 302 -22.69 -15.79 0.03
CA THR A 302 -23.75 -15.90 -0.98
C THR A 302 -23.63 -14.86 -2.07
N VAL A 303 -24.21 -15.20 -3.22
CA VAL A 303 -24.30 -14.36 -4.41
C VAL A 303 -25.79 -14.12 -4.69
N PRO A 304 -26.25 -12.86 -4.79
CA PRO A 304 -27.62 -12.57 -5.13
C PRO A 304 -27.82 -12.78 -6.64
N VAL A 305 -28.80 -13.62 -6.97
CA VAL A 305 -29.20 -13.90 -8.34
C VAL A 305 -30.63 -13.43 -8.53
N VAL A 306 -30.84 -12.55 -9.51
CA VAL A 306 -32.18 -12.18 -9.94
C VAL A 306 -32.79 -13.34 -10.71
N VAL A 307 -33.97 -13.77 -10.28
CA VAL A 307 -34.73 -14.82 -10.93
C VAL A 307 -35.26 -14.27 -12.25
N THR A 308 -34.92 -14.93 -13.33
CA THR A 308 -35.38 -14.64 -14.69
C THR A 308 -36.06 -15.88 -15.24
N GLU A 309 -36.73 -15.75 -16.38
CA GLU A 309 -37.35 -16.90 -17.05
C GLU A 309 -36.32 -17.98 -17.43
N TYR A 310 -35.07 -17.57 -17.71
CA TYR A 310 -33.99 -18.47 -18.14
C TYR A 310 -33.38 -19.29 -17.00
N ASN A 311 -33.23 -18.71 -15.80
CA ASN A 311 -32.57 -19.37 -14.66
C ASN A 311 -33.55 -19.93 -13.61
N LEU A 312 -34.86 -19.76 -13.80
CA LEU A 312 -35.90 -20.10 -12.82
C LEU A 312 -35.80 -21.55 -12.34
N GLU A 313 -35.63 -22.50 -13.25
CA GLU A 313 -35.57 -23.92 -12.91
C GLU A 313 -34.31 -24.28 -12.11
N GLU A 314 -33.18 -23.66 -12.44
CA GLU A 314 -31.91 -23.87 -11.75
C GLU A 314 -31.96 -23.29 -10.33
N VAL A 315 -32.42 -22.04 -10.20
CA VAL A 315 -32.55 -21.37 -8.90
C VAL A 315 -33.57 -22.10 -8.02
N ARG A 316 -34.66 -22.62 -8.60
CA ARG A 316 -35.63 -23.44 -7.87
C ARG A 316 -34.97 -24.67 -7.24
N LYS A 317 -34.07 -25.36 -7.95
CA LYS A 317 -33.32 -26.51 -7.40
C LYS A 317 -32.43 -26.10 -6.22
N LEU A 318 -31.78 -24.93 -6.30
CA LEU A 318 -30.93 -24.40 -5.22
C LEU A 318 -31.75 -24.10 -3.95
N VAL A 319 -32.94 -23.48 -4.12
CA VAL A 319 -33.85 -23.21 -2.99
C VAL A 319 -34.35 -24.51 -2.34
N VAL A 320 -34.66 -25.54 -3.14
CA VAL A 320 -35.07 -26.88 -2.64
C VAL A 320 -33.95 -27.59 -1.88
N ASN A 321 -32.68 -27.42 -2.30
CA ASN A 321 -31.53 -27.95 -1.58
C ASN A 321 -31.38 -27.26 -0.21
N GLY A 322 -31.71 -25.96 -0.12
CA GLY A 322 -31.69 -25.17 1.11
C GLY A 322 -30.27 -24.86 1.61
N PRO A 323 -30.11 -24.39 2.85
CA PRO A 323 -28.83 -23.85 3.32
C PRO A 323 -27.77 -24.92 3.67
N HIS A 324 -28.16 -26.18 3.88
CA HIS A 324 -27.25 -27.22 4.39
C HIS A 324 -26.68 -28.16 3.33
N LYS A 325 -27.21 -28.14 2.10
CA LYS A 325 -26.75 -29.01 1.02
C LYS A 325 -26.14 -28.15 -0.09
N TYR A 326 -24.86 -28.36 -0.37
CA TYR A 326 -24.17 -27.71 -1.47
C TYR A 326 -24.46 -28.42 -2.82
N PRO A 327 -24.73 -27.68 -3.91
CA PRO A 327 -25.01 -26.25 -3.97
C PRO A 327 -26.46 -25.94 -3.53
N GLY A 328 -26.64 -24.89 -2.74
CA GLY A 328 -27.91 -24.50 -2.15
C GLY A 328 -28.11 -22.99 -2.05
N ALA A 329 -29.03 -22.55 -1.18
CA ALA A 329 -29.35 -21.15 -0.97
C ALA A 329 -29.77 -20.86 0.49
N ASN A 330 -29.48 -19.65 0.96
CA ASN A 330 -29.70 -19.24 2.35
C ASN A 330 -30.95 -18.36 2.52
N SER A 331 -31.25 -17.51 1.55
CA SER A 331 -32.36 -16.55 1.64
C SER A 331 -32.97 -16.24 0.27
N VAL A 332 -34.23 -15.83 0.29
CA VAL A 332 -34.98 -15.34 -0.87
C VAL A 332 -35.54 -13.96 -0.54
N TYR A 333 -35.45 -13.01 -1.46
CA TYR A 333 -36.09 -11.71 -1.37
C TYR A 333 -37.26 -11.64 -2.33
N ARG A 334 -38.43 -11.35 -1.76
CA ARG A 334 -39.66 -11.15 -2.50
C ARG A 334 -39.96 -9.66 -2.58
N PRO A 335 -40.27 -9.10 -3.75
CA PRO A 335 -40.79 -7.75 -3.86
C PRO A 335 -42.22 -7.69 -3.30
N ASP A 336 -42.47 -6.74 -2.41
CA ASP A 336 -43.82 -6.40 -1.93
C ASP A 336 -44.57 -5.52 -2.94
N ALA A 337 -45.86 -5.24 -2.71
CA ALA A 337 -46.71 -4.42 -3.58
C ALA A 337 -46.19 -2.98 -3.82
N ARG A 338 -45.30 -2.49 -2.93
CA ARG A 338 -44.61 -1.20 -3.05
C ARG A 338 -43.17 -1.30 -3.61
N GLY A 339 -42.77 -2.47 -4.09
CA GLY A 339 -41.42 -2.74 -4.62
C GLY A 339 -40.34 -2.94 -3.56
N ARG A 340 -40.68 -2.97 -2.27
CA ARG A 340 -39.70 -3.23 -1.19
C ARG A 340 -39.36 -4.71 -1.11
N LEU A 341 -38.09 -5.02 -0.98
CA LEU A 341 -37.61 -6.40 -0.87
C LEU A 341 -37.77 -6.93 0.57
N ILE A 342 -38.56 -7.98 0.74
CA ILE A 342 -38.74 -8.69 2.02
C ILE A 342 -37.84 -9.92 2.02
N ARG A 343 -36.92 -9.99 2.99
CA ARG A 343 -36.03 -11.14 3.18
C ARG A 343 -36.76 -12.30 3.85
N LEU A 344 -36.76 -13.45 3.20
CA LEU A 344 -37.30 -14.72 3.69
C LEU A 344 -36.16 -15.73 3.83
N ILE A 345 -35.88 -16.16 5.07
CA ILE A 345 -34.84 -17.15 5.36
C ILE A 345 -35.33 -18.55 4.95
N ILE A 346 -34.51 -19.28 4.20
CA ILE A 346 -34.84 -20.64 3.78
C ILE A 346 -34.60 -21.58 4.96
N THR A 347 -35.62 -22.35 5.32
CA THR A 347 -35.59 -23.37 6.37
C THR A 347 -36.08 -24.70 5.81
N PRO A 348 -35.74 -25.84 6.44
CA PRO A 348 -36.19 -27.15 5.97
C PRO A 348 -37.72 -27.29 5.82
N LYS A 349 -38.50 -26.51 6.58
CA LYS A 349 -39.97 -26.55 6.55
C LYS A 349 -40.60 -25.72 5.44
N ASN A 350 -39.94 -24.64 4.99
CA ASN A 350 -40.53 -23.69 4.05
C ASN A 350 -39.95 -23.78 2.63
N LYS A 351 -38.82 -24.49 2.44
CA LYS A 351 -38.05 -24.51 1.19
C LYS A 351 -38.86 -24.98 -0.02
N GLU A 352 -39.72 -25.99 0.15
CA GLU A 352 -40.54 -26.54 -0.94
C GLU A 352 -41.60 -25.54 -1.40
N ARG A 353 -42.27 -24.88 -0.44
CA ARG A 353 -43.25 -23.83 -0.72
C ARG A 353 -42.60 -22.62 -1.41
N LEU A 354 -41.47 -22.14 -0.88
CA LEU A 354 -40.75 -20.99 -1.44
C LEU A 354 -40.25 -21.27 -2.87
N ALA A 355 -39.81 -22.49 -3.15
CA ALA A 355 -39.40 -22.90 -4.48
C ALA A 355 -40.57 -22.93 -5.49
N GLN A 356 -41.78 -23.28 -5.05
CA GLN A 356 -42.99 -23.25 -5.88
C GLN A 356 -43.50 -21.82 -6.12
N GLU A 357 -43.40 -20.95 -5.12
CA GLU A 357 -43.82 -19.54 -5.21
C GLU A 357 -42.81 -18.65 -5.96
N LEU A 358 -41.62 -19.16 -6.28
CA LEU A 358 -40.56 -18.41 -6.94
C LEU A 358 -41.03 -17.89 -8.31
N GLN A 359 -40.92 -16.59 -8.53
CA GLN A 359 -41.31 -15.90 -9.77
C GLN A 359 -40.17 -15.03 -10.31
N PRO A 360 -40.16 -14.74 -11.62
CA PRO A 360 -39.24 -13.74 -12.18
C PRO A 360 -39.32 -12.40 -11.42
N GLY A 361 -38.17 -11.78 -11.18
CA GLY A 361 -38.02 -10.54 -10.40
C GLY A 361 -37.79 -10.74 -8.90
N TRP A 362 -37.86 -11.98 -8.39
CA TRP A 362 -37.38 -12.30 -7.04
C TRP A 362 -35.85 -12.38 -7.02
N ILE A 363 -35.23 -12.25 -5.85
CA ILE A 363 -33.77 -12.40 -5.70
C ILE A 363 -33.47 -13.58 -4.79
N VAL A 364 -32.55 -14.46 -5.17
CA VAL A 364 -32.12 -15.58 -4.33
C VAL A 364 -30.64 -15.43 -3.98
N GLU A 365 -30.34 -15.49 -2.69
CA GLU A 365 -28.97 -15.59 -2.16
C GLU A 365 -28.53 -17.06 -2.20
N ARG A 366 -27.93 -17.46 -3.33
CA ARG A 366 -27.36 -18.80 -3.49
C ARG A 366 -25.95 -18.89 -2.90
N HIS A 367 -25.53 -20.09 -2.54
CA HIS A 367 -24.13 -20.38 -2.19
C HIS A 367 -23.19 -19.99 -3.34
N LEU A 368 -21.94 -19.70 -2.99
CA LEU A 368 -20.87 -19.46 -3.96
C LEU A 368 -20.62 -20.75 -4.75
N MET A 369 -20.51 -20.67 -6.07
CA MET A 369 -20.38 -21.83 -6.96
C MET A 369 -19.13 -21.71 -7.85
N ASP A 370 -18.75 -22.84 -8.44
CA ASP A 370 -17.69 -22.87 -9.45
C ASP A 370 -18.03 -21.91 -10.60
N GLY A 371 -17.07 -21.06 -10.96
CA GLY A 371 -17.27 -20.04 -12.00
C GLY A 371 -17.58 -18.63 -11.47
N ASP A 372 -17.92 -18.47 -10.19
CA ASP A 372 -18.19 -17.13 -9.63
C ASP A 372 -16.92 -16.27 -9.56
N ILE A 373 -17.02 -14.99 -9.93
CA ILE A 373 -15.94 -14.03 -9.78
C ILE A 373 -15.87 -13.48 -8.34
N VAL A 374 -14.68 -13.49 -7.77
CA VAL A 374 -14.38 -13.00 -6.41
C VAL A 374 -13.11 -12.16 -6.42
N LEU A 375 -12.98 -11.23 -5.48
CA LEU A 375 -11.73 -10.49 -5.29
C LEU A 375 -10.87 -11.18 -4.24
N PHE A 376 -9.65 -11.52 -4.62
CA PHE A 376 -8.67 -12.16 -3.74
C PHE A 376 -7.54 -11.17 -3.43
N ASN A 377 -7.22 -11.02 -2.14
CA ASN A 377 -6.34 -9.97 -1.64
C ASN A 377 -5.35 -10.51 -0.59
N ARG A 378 -4.06 -10.14 -0.73
CA ARG A 378 -3.07 -10.27 0.34
C ARG A 378 -2.68 -8.90 0.90
N GLN A 379 -2.74 -8.78 2.22
CA GLN A 379 -2.27 -7.60 2.94
C GLN A 379 -0.80 -7.79 3.36
N PRO A 380 0.04 -6.73 3.31
CA PRO A 380 -0.26 -5.36 2.90
C PRO A 380 -0.38 -5.20 1.38
N SER A 381 -1.37 -4.41 0.93
CA SER A 381 -1.58 -4.14 -0.50
C SER A 381 -0.62 -3.04 -0.98
N LEU A 382 0.51 -3.43 -1.58
CA LEU A 382 1.58 -2.52 -2.00
C LEU A 382 1.31 -1.89 -3.37
N HIS A 383 0.64 -2.61 -4.25
CA HIS A 383 0.31 -2.19 -5.61
C HIS A 383 -1.04 -2.78 -6.03
N ARG A 384 -1.63 -2.31 -7.14
CA ARG A 384 -2.97 -2.76 -7.56
C ARG A 384 -3.11 -4.28 -7.71
N MET A 385 -2.06 -4.98 -8.15
CA MET A 385 -2.06 -6.44 -8.31
C MET A 385 -2.11 -7.22 -6.98
N SER A 386 -2.03 -6.54 -5.82
CA SER A 386 -2.25 -7.18 -4.52
C SER A 386 -3.74 -7.49 -4.26
N ILE A 387 -4.64 -7.04 -5.14
CA ILE A 387 -6.04 -7.44 -5.23
C ILE A 387 -6.37 -7.76 -6.70
N MET A 388 -6.86 -8.96 -6.99
CA MET A 388 -7.23 -9.38 -8.35
C MET A 388 -8.51 -10.20 -8.32
N GLY A 389 -9.21 -10.24 -9.45
CA GLY A 389 -10.37 -11.08 -9.69
C GLY A 389 -9.97 -12.52 -9.97
N HIS A 390 -10.47 -13.45 -9.16
CA HIS A 390 -10.32 -14.89 -9.33
C HIS A 390 -11.67 -15.54 -9.57
N VAL A 391 -11.65 -16.66 -10.27
CA VAL A 391 -12.80 -17.54 -10.50
C VAL A 391 -12.83 -18.59 -9.41
N VAL A 392 -13.96 -18.75 -8.76
CA VAL A 392 -14.12 -19.71 -7.66
C VAL A 392 -14.06 -21.13 -8.20
N ARG A 393 -13.36 -21.98 -7.45
CA ARG A 393 -13.49 -23.43 -7.53
C ARG A 393 -13.65 -24.01 -6.15
N VAL A 394 -14.82 -24.57 -5.86
CA VAL A 394 -15.16 -25.07 -4.54
C VAL A 394 -14.54 -26.45 -4.33
N LEU A 395 -13.74 -26.56 -3.27
CA LEU A 395 -12.92 -27.73 -2.97
C LEU A 395 -13.07 -28.15 -1.51
N PRO A 396 -12.83 -29.44 -1.18
CA PRO A 396 -12.81 -29.89 0.21
C PRO A 396 -11.64 -29.27 0.99
N TYR A 397 -11.72 -29.39 2.32
CA TYR A 397 -10.83 -28.82 3.34
C TYR A 397 -11.09 -27.35 3.65
N LYS A 398 -10.12 -26.66 4.28
CA LYS A 398 -10.33 -25.38 5.00
C LYS A 398 -9.41 -24.23 4.59
N THR A 399 -8.55 -24.45 3.60
CA THR A 399 -7.58 -23.45 3.11
C THR A 399 -8.04 -22.87 1.78
N PHE A 400 -7.65 -21.64 1.51
CA PHE A 400 -7.70 -21.14 0.14
C PHE A 400 -6.58 -21.79 -0.67
N ARG A 401 -6.86 -22.17 -1.92
CA ARG A 401 -5.84 -22.76 -2.78
C ARG A 401 -5.46 -21.79 -3.88
N LEU A 402 -4.17 -21.58 -4.05
CA LEU A 402 -3.62 -20.63 -5.02
C LEU A 402 -2.64 -21.32 -5.95
N ASN A 403 -2.72 -20.99 -7.23
CA ASN A 403 -1.77 -21.42 -8.24
C ASN A 403 -0.40 -20.72 -8.05
N LEU A 404 0.69 -21.49 -8.16
CA LEU A 404 2.05 -21.07 -7.82
C LEU A 404 2.58 -19.87 -8.64
N PRO A 405 2.44 -19.82 -9.99
CA PRO A 405 2.75 -18.65 -10.80
C PRO A 405 2.17 -17.31 -10.32
N VAL A 406 1.06 -17.34 -9.58
CA VAL A 406 0.34 -16.14 -9.10
C VAL A 406 0.80 -15.70 -7.71
N CYS A 407 1.71 -16.43 -7.06
CA CYS A 407 2.26 -16.03 -5.76
C CYS A 407 3.04 -14.71 -5.83
N THR A 408 3.76 -14.47 -6.92
CA THR A 408 4.61 -13.28 -7.10
C THR A 408 3.87 -11.94 -7.00
N PRO A 409 2.75 -11.69 -7.70
CA PRO A 409 2.00 -10.45 -7.54
C PRO A 409 1.44 -10.27 -6.11
N TYR A 410 1.06 -11.33 -5.41
CA TYR A 410 0.64 -11.21 -4.01
C TYR A 410 1.82 -11.09 -3.03
N ASN A 411 3.04 -11.34 -3.50
CA ASN A 411 4.23 -11.57 -2.67
C ASN A 411 3.96 -12.62 -1.57
N ALA A 412 3.15 -13.62 -1.90
CA ALA A 412 2.63 -14.61 -0.97
C ALA A 412 3.58 -15.82 -0.86
N ASP A 413 3.70 -16.36 0.34
CA ASP A 413 4.37 -17.63 0.60
C ASP A 413 3.41 -18.60 1.30
N PHE A 414 3.92 -19.77 1.72
CA PHE A 414 3.10 -20.84 2.30
C PHE A 414 3.60 -21.27 3.69
N ASP A 415 4.18 -20.35 4.46
CA ASP A 415 4.67 -20.62 5.82
C ASP A 415 3.62 -20.39 6.92
N GLY A 416 2.40 -19.99 6.54
CA GLY A 416 1.31 -19.60 7.43
C GLY A 416 0.54 -18.36 6.97
N ASP A 417 0.92 -17.79 5.83
CA ASP A 417 0.25 -16.65 5.20
C ASP A 417 -1.28 -16.83 5.07
N GLU A 418 -2.01 -15.78 5.41
CA GLU A 418 -3.47 -15.70 5.31
C GLU A 418 -3.88 -14.66 4.28
N MET A 419 -4.88 -15.00 3.46
CA MET A 419 -5.43 -14.09 2.44
C MET A 419 -6.92 -13.86 2.63
N ASN A 420 -7.40 -12.73 2.11
CA ASN A 420 -8.79 -12.30 2.16
C ASN A 420 -9.49 -12.59 0.83
N LEU A 421 -10.74 -13.02 0.92
CA LEU A 421 -11.64 -13.24 -0.20
C LEU A 421 -12.86 -12.34 -0.02
N HIS A 422 -13.27 -11.63 -1.07
CA HIS A 422 -14.45 -10.77 -1.07
C HIS A 422 -15.40 -11.18 -2.21
N VAL A 423 -16.68 -11.34 -1.89
CA VAL A 423 -17.70 -11.76 -2.85
C VAL A 423 -18.54 -10.55 -3.28
N LEU A 424 -18.51 -10.27 -4.58
CA LEU A 424 -19.15 -9.12 -5.19
C LEU A 424 -20.67 -9.34 -5.35
N GLN A 425 -21.46 -8.45 -4.76
CA GLN A 425 -22.92 -8.59 -4.71
C GLN A 425 -23.62 -8.01 -5.95
N GLY A 426 -23.21 -6.83 -6.42
CA GLY A 426 -23.81 -6.20 -7.61
C GLY A 426 -23.34 -6.87 -8.92
N GLU A 427 -24.24 -6.94 -9.90
CA GLU A 427 -23.92 -7.49 -11.23
C GLU A 427 -22.88 -6.64 -11.97
N GLU A 428 -23.00 -5.32 -11.91
CA GLU A 428 -22.03 -4.38 -12.50
C GLU A 428 -20.63 -4.58 -11.91
N ALA A 429 -20.53 -4.70 -10.59
CA ALA A 429 -19.25 -4.92 -9.92
C ALA A 429 -18.63 -6.28 -10.29
N ARG A 430 -19.45 -7.33 -10.43
CA ARG A 430 -18.99 -8.65 -10.90
C ARG A 430 -18.46 -8.56 -12.33
N ALA A 431 -19.20 -7.95 -13.23
CA ALA A 431 -18.81 -7.77 -14.62
C ALA A 431 -17.52 -6.92 -14.74
N GLU A 432 -17.42 -5.84 -13.98
CA GLU A 432 -16.23 -5.00 -13.93
C GLU A 432 -14.99 -5.79 -13.46
N ALA A 433 -15.13 -6.57 -12.38
CA ALA A 433 -14.04 -7.39 -11.87
C ALA A 433 -13.63 -8.51 -12.84
N GLU A 434 -14.61 -9.11 -13.53
CA GLU A 434 -14.35 -10.17 -14.51
C GLU A 434 -13.64 -9.64 -15.76
N ILE A 435 -13.97 -8.43 -16.22
CA ILE A 435 -13.39 -7.84 -17.43
C ILE A 435 -12.05 -7.15 -17.12
N LEU A 436 -11.95 -6.40 -16.03
CA LEU A 436 -10.80 -5.52 -15.77
C LEU A 436 -9.80 -6.08 -14.77
N MET A 437 -10.25 -6.88 -13.80
CA MET A 437 -9.42 -7.28 -12.65
C MET A 437 -8.95 -8.74 -12.69
N LYS A 438 -9.41 -9.53 -13.66
CA LYS A 438 -9.09 -10.95 -13.78
C LYS A 438 -7.57 -11.15 -13.88
N VAL A 439 -7.04 -12.21 -13.25
CA VAL A 439 -5.58 -12.44 -13.13
C VAL A 439 -4.84 -12.38 -14.47
N GLN A 440 -5.38 -13.01 -15.51
CA GLN A 440 -4.79 -13.02 -16.85
C GLN A 440 -4.61 -11.61 -17.47
N GLU A 441 -5.43 -10.63 -17.09
CA GLU A 441 -5.34 -9.24 -17.58
C GLU A 441 -4.22 -8.45 -16.87
N HIS A 442 -3.57 -9.07 -15.89
CA HIS A 442 -2.50 -8.49 -15.07
C HIS A 442 -1.20 -9.30 -15.11
N ILE A 443 -0.99 -10.09 -16.17
CA ILE A 443 0.28 -10.79 -16.40
C ILE A 443 1.44 -9.78 -16.52
N LEU A 444 1.23 -8.63 -17.17
CA LEU A 444 2.23 -7.57 -17.32
C LEU A 444 2.16 -6.55 -16.18
N SER A 445 3.31 -6.24 -15.59
CA SER A 445 3.43 -5.29 -14.48
C SER A 445 3.31 -3.85 -14.97
N PRO A 446 2.45 -3.02 -14.34
CA PRO A 446 2.37 -1.58 -14.63
C PRO A 446 3.64 -0.80 -14.27
N ARG A 447 4.54 -1.39 -13.48
CA ARG A 447 5.77 -0.71 -13.04
C ARG A 447 6.84 -0.65 -14.13
N PHE A 448 6.95 -1.67 -14.97
CA PHE A 448 8.06 -1.81 -15.92
C PHE A 448 7.67 -2.45 -17.26
N GLY A 449 6.42 -2.88 -17.45
CA GLY A 449 5.95 -3.43 -18.73
C GLY A 449 6.53 -4.80 -19.06
N GLY A 450 6.68 -5.68 -18.07
CA GLY A 450 7.10 -7.06 -18.29
C GLY A 450 6.33 -8.04 -17.38
N PRO A 451 6.42 -9.36 -17.63
CA PRO A 451 5.55 -10.34 -17.01
C PRO A 451 5.90 -10.51 -15.52
N ILE A 452 4.96 -10.22 -14.62
CA ILE A 452 5.12 -10.49 -13.18
C ILE A 452 4.64 -11.90 -12.82
N ILE A 453 3.69 -12.45 -13.57
CA ILE A 453 3.19 -13.82 -13.45
C ILE A 453 4.02 -14.70 -14.36
N GLY A 454 4.60 -15.77 -13.81
CA GLY A 454 5.45 -16.69 -14.55
C GLY A 454 5.88 -17.88 -13.70
N GLY A 455 6.73 -18.73 -14.27
CA GLY A 455 7.30 -19.86 -13.55
C GLY A 455 8.17 -19.39 -12.38
N ILE A 456 8.08 -20.13 -11.28
CA ILE A 456 8.89 -19.99 -10.07
C ILE A 456 9.55 -21.32 -9.76
N HIS A 457 10.76 -21.28 -9.20
CA HIS A 457 11.46 -22.43 -8.59
C HIS A 457 11.33 -23.73 -9.41
N ASP A 458 10.51 -24.68 -8.98
CA ASP A 458 10.28 -26.01 -9.57
C ASP A 458 9.88 -25.93 -11.06
N HIS A 459 9.08 -24.94 -11.45
CA HIS A 459 8.73 -24.75 -12.86
C HIS A 459 9.97 -24.46 -13.71
N ILE A 460 10.93 -23.72 -13.16
CA ILE A 460 12.19 -23.38 -13.83
C ILE A 460 13.13 -24.58 -13.83
N SER A 461 13.28 -25.30 -12.70
CA SER A 461 14.14 -26.49 -12.65
C SER A 461 13.63 -27.60 -13.55
N GLY A 462 12.34 -27.93 -13.51
CA GLY A 462 11.76 -28.98 -14.33
C GLY A 462 11.90 -28.70 -15.83
N LEU A 463 11.62 -27.46 -16.26
CA LEU A 463 11.77 -27.09 -17.68
C LEU A 463 13.23 -27.00 -18.12
N PHE A 464 14.12 -26.56 -17.22
CA PHE A 464 15.55 -26.60 -17.47
C PHE A 464 16.02 -28.05 -17.64
N ILE A 465 15.65 -28.95 -16.72
CA ILE A 465 15.97 -30.38 -16.77
C ILE A 465 15.43 -31.03 -18.05
N LEU A 466 14.22 -30.63 -18.48
CA LEU A 466 13.60 -31.10 -19.71
C LEU A 466 14.42 -30.71 -20.95
N THR A 467 14.86 -29.46 -21.03
CA THR A 467 15.39 -28.86 -22.26
C THR A 467 16.91 -28.80 -22.34
N HIS A 468 17.61 -28.96 -21.21
CA HIS A 468 19.06 -28.91 -21.11
C HIS A 468 19.72 -30.20 -21.63
N GLY A 469 20.66 -30.03 -22.57
CA GLY A 469 21.30 -31.13 -23.29
C GLY A 469 20.35 -31.90 -24.21
N GLU A 470 20.77 -33.10 -24.60
CA GLU A 470 19.96 -34.04 -25.39
C GLU A 470 19.49 -35.20 -24.51
N ARG A 471 18.33 -35.03 -23.87
CA ARG A 471 17.66 -36.11 -23.14
C ARG A 471 16.64 -36.79 -24.05
N LEU A 472 16.60 -38.12 -23.97
CA LEU A 472 15.69 -38.96 -24.76
C LEU A 472 14.60 -39.53 -23.86
N PHE A 473 13.36 -39.36 -24.29
CA PHE A 473 12.15 -39.82 -23.63
C PHE A 473 11.55 -40.96 -24.45
N SER A 474 11.23 -42.06 -23.79
CA SER A 474 10.47 -43.16 -24.38
C SER A 474 9.01 -42.76 -24.61
N LYS A 475 8.30 -43.52 -25.46
CA LYS A 475 6.87 -43.32 -25.72
C LYS A 475 6.00 -43.39 -24.45
N GLU A 476 6.37 -44.25 -23.50
CA GLU A 476 5.66 -44.41 -22.23
C GLU A 476 5.81 -43.16 -21.35
N GLU A 477 7.04 -42.66 -21.22
CA GLU A 477 7.35 -41.44 -20.47
C GLU A 477 6.67 -40.23 -21.11
N LEU A 478 6.76 -40.10 -22.44
CA LEU A 478 6.08 -39.06 -23.20
C LEU A 478 4.57 -39.08 -22.93
N SER A 479 3.93 -40.24 -22.98
CA SER A 479 2.49 -40.36 -22.73
C SER A 479 2.09 -39.92 -21.32
N ARG A 480 2.92 -40.22 -20.31
CA ARG A 480 2.71 -39.73 -18.93
C ARG A 480 2.85 -38.22 -18.84
N ILE A 481 3.87 -37.64 -19.49
CA ILE A 481 4.12 -36.20 -19.51
C ILE A 481 2.96 -35.45 -20.21
N LEU A 482 2.53 -35.94 -21.37
CA LEU A 482 1.44 -35.34 -22.15
C LEU A 482 0.08 -35.42 -21.44
N SER A 483 -0.14 -36.50 -20.67
CA SER A 483 -1.33 -36.64 -19.82
C SER A 483 -1.38 -35.55 -18.73
N ALA A 484 -0.24 -35.21 -18.13
CA ALA A 484 -0.17 -34.18 -17.09
C ALA A 484 -0.55 -32.77 -17.61
N ILE A 485 -0.26 -32.47 -18.88
CA ILE A 485 -0.63 -31.20 -19.52
C ILE A 485 -1.98 -31.25 -20.26
N LYS A 486 -2.72 -32.37 -20.14
CA LYS A 486 -4.00 -32.61 -20.83
C LYS A 486 -3.91 -32.32 -22.34
N TYR A 487 -2.86 -32.82 -22.98
CA TYR A 487 -2.65 -32.60 -24.42
C TYR A 487 -3.59 -33.49 -25.25
N GLU A 488 -4.36 -32.87 -26.15
CA GLU A 488 -5.39 -33.54 -26.98
C GLU A 488 -4.99 -33.67 -28.47
N GLY A 489 -3.76 -33.30 -28.83
CA GLY A 489 -3.28 -33.33 -30.22
C GLY A 489 -2.63 -34.65 -30.65
N GLU A 490 -2.23 -34.71 -31.91
CA GLU A 490 -1.43 -35.83 -32.43
C GLU A 490 -0.03 -35.84 -31.79
N LEU A 491 0.51 -37.05 -31.59
CA LEU A 491 1.87 -37.23 -31.14
C LEU A 491 2.84 -36.71 -32.20
N PRO A 492 3.85 -35.90 -31.82
CA PRO A 492 4.88 -35.49 -32.76
C PRO A 492 5.65 -36.70 -33.28
N PRO A 493 6.23 -36.64 -34.49
CA PRO A 493 7.11 -37.71 -34.97
C PRO A 493 8.29 -37.89 -34.01
N PRO A 494 8.82 -39.12 -33.87
CA PRO A 494 9.97 -39.37 -33.01
C PRO A 494 11.22 -38.67 -33.56
N ASP A 495 12.01 -38.09 -32.66
CA ASP A 495 13.23 -37.37 -33.01
C ASP A 495 14.38 -38.35 -33.31
N LYS A 496 14.42 -39.49 -32.59
CA LYS A 496 15.43 -40.55 -32.79
C LYS A 496 14.78 -41.93 -32.67
N ILE A 497 15.26 -42.87 -33.48
CA ILE A 497 14.90 -44.29 -33.38
C ILE A 497 16.18 -45.05 -33.04
N ILE A 498 16.24 -45.64 -31.86
CA ILE A 498 17.40 -46.40 -31.37
C ILE A 498 16.91 -47.81 -31.08
N ASP A 499 17.54 -48.82 -31.68
CA ASP A 499 17.20 -50.25 -31.51
C ASP A 499 15.71 -50.57 -31.73
N GLY A 500 15.08 -49.90 -32.71
CA GLY A 500 13.66 -50.07 -33.05
C GLY A 500 12.69 -49.42 -32.06
N LYS A 501 13.18 -48.68 -31.05
CA LYS A 501 12.37 -47.90 -30.11
C LYS A 501 12.38 -46.42 -30.48
N GLU A 502 11.19 -45.83 -30.44
CA GLU A 502 10.94 -44.42 -30.71
C GLU A 502 11.30 -43.55 -29.49
N TYR A 503 12.08 -42.49 -29.71
CA TYR A 503 12.49 -41.53 -28.69
C TYR A 503 12.20 -40.09 -29.11
N TRP A 504 11.84 -39.27 -28.13
CA TRP A 504 11.60 -37.83 -28.27
C TRP A 504 12.57 -37.04 -27.41
N THR A 505 12.90 -35.84 -27.85
CA THR A 505 13.72 -34.88 -27.11
C THR A 505 12.84 -33.94 -26.30
N GLY A 506 13.35 -33.47 -25.17
CA GLY A 506 12.60 -32.50 -24.35
C GLY A 506 12.34 -31.17 -25.07
N LYS A 507 13.16 -30.82 -26.07
CA LYS A 507 12.93 -29.65 -26.94
C LYS A 507 11.67 -29.82 -27.79
N THR A 508 11.45 -31.00 -28.37
CA THR A 508 10.21 -31.34 -29.10
C THR A 508 8.99 -31.33 -28.17
N ILE A 509 9.13 -31.84 -26.95
CA ILE A 509 8.03 -31.81 -25.94
C ILE A 509 7.65 -30.38 -25.59
N PHE A 510 8.62 -29.51 -25.30
CA PHE A 510 8.34 -28.11 -24.98
C PHE A 510 7.74 -27.35 -26.17
N SER A 511 8.15 -27.67 -27.39
CA SER A 511 7.63 -27.07 -28.63
C SER A 511 6.12 -27.26 -28.81
N LEU A 512 5.52 -28.30 -28.23
CA LEU A 512 4.08 -28.53 -28.29
C LEU A 512 3.26 -27.45 -27.57
N LEU A 513 3.87 -26.71 -26.64
CA LEU A 513 3.22 -25.61 -25.93
C LEU A 513 3.23 -24.30 -26.72
N LEU A 514 4.09 -24.17 -27.72
CA LEU A 514 4.34 -22.90 -28.41
C LEU A 514 3.40 -22.71 -29.61
N PRO A 515 3.00 -21.46 -29.90
CA PRO A 515 2.32 -21.11 -31.15
C PRO A 515 3.19 -21.45 -32.37
N LYS A 516 2.57 -21.99 -33.43
CA LYS A 516 3.27 -22.49 -34.64
C LYS A 516 3.99 -21.42 -35.45
N ASP A 517 3.71 -20.14 -35.24
CA ASP A 517 4.30 -18.99 -35.92
C ASP A 517 5.19 -18.14 -34.99
N LEU A 518 5.49 -18.63 -33.77
CA LEU A 518 6.39 -17.96 -32.85
C LEU A 518 7.85 -18.10 -33.30
N ASN A 519 8.54 -16.96 -33.39
CA ASN A 519 9.97 -16.88 -33.68
C ASN A 519 10.63 -15.99 -32.63
N LEU A 520 11.63 -16.51 -31.91
CA LEU A 520 12.35 -15.78 -30.86
C LEU A 520 13.80 -16.24 -30.79
N SER A 521 14.70 -15.31 -30.49
CA SER A 521 16.09 -15.62 -30.12
C SER A 521 16.52 -14.78 -28.94
N PHE A 522 17.04 -15.42 -27.89
CA PHE A 522 17.54 -14.74 -26.69
C PHE A 522 18.59 -15.58 -25.97
N GLU A 523 19.35 -14.93 -25.09
CA GLU A 523 20.35 -15.59 -24.25
C GLU A 523 19.70 -16.10 -22.95
N ALA A 524 19.89 -17.38 -22.66
CA ALA A 524 19.46 -18.01 -21.41
C ALA A 524 20.31 -17.51 -20.23
N THR A 525 19.75 -17.57 -19.03
CA THR A 525 20.44 -17.22 -17.77
C THR A 525 21.75 -17.98 -17.59
N ILE A 526 21.80 -19.25 -18.02
CA ILE A 526 23.02 -20.06 -18.00
C ILE A 526 24.16 -19.46 -18.84
N GLY A 527 23.86 -18.79 -19.96
CA GLY A 527 24.83 -18.16 -20.86
C GLY A 527 25.54 -16.97 -20.23
N SER A 528 24.76 -16.09 -19.59
CA SER A 528 25.25 -14.86 -18.97
C SER A 528 26.26 -15.06 -17.82
N LYS A 529 26.32 -16.26 -17.25
CA LYS A 529 27.14 -16.61 -16.07
C LYS A 529 28.45 -17.34 -16.39
N LEU A 530 28.78 -17.56 -17.67
CA LEU A 530 29.98 -18.32 -18.08
C LEU A 530 31.09 -17.40 -18.61
N GLU A 531 32.12 -17.12 -17.81
CA GLU A 531 33.31 -16.33 -18.24
C GLU A 531 34.16 -17.04 -19.31
N LYS A 532 34.08 -18.38 -19.42
CA LYS A 532 34.74 -19.19 -20.47
C LYS A 532 33.86 -20.38 -20.82
N ILE A 533 33.25 -20.34 -22.00
CA ILE A 533 32.27 -21.34 -22.43
C ILE A 533 33.02 -22.52 -23.09
N GLU A 534 32.89 -23.73 -22.54
CA GLU A 534 33.18 -24.97 -23.30
C GLU A 534 32.25 -25.02 -24.52
N GLU A 535 32.74 -25.36 -25.72
CA GLU A 535 31.97 -25.26 -26.98
C GLU A 535 30.58 -25.94 -26.94
N LYS A 536 30.42 -27.04 -26.21
CA LYS A 536 29.14 -27.75 -26.06
C LYS A 536 28.09 -26.98 -25.23
N LEU A 537 28.51 -26.10 -24.32
CA LEU A 537 27.61 -25.26 -23.50
C LEU A 537 27.16 -23.99 -24.24
N LYS A 538 27.80 -23.62 -25.37
CA LYS A 538 27.39 -22.47 -26.19
C LYS A 538 26.06 -22.68 -26.89
N GLU A 539 25.75 -23.91 -27.29
CA GLU A 539 24.49 -24.23 -27.99
C GLU A 539 23.28 -24.18 -27.06
N ASP A 540 23.46 -24.56 -25.79
CA ASP A 540 22.40 -24.51 -24.78
C ASP A 540 22.20 -23.11 -24.16
N ALA A 541 23.17 -22.20 -24.33
CA ALA A 541 23.11 -20.83 -23.84
C ALA A 541 22.24 -19.89 -24.68
N ILE A 542 22.06 -20.19 -25.97
CA ILE A 542 21.24 -19.37 -26.88
C ILE A 542 19.95 -20.11 -27.18
N VAL A 543 18.83 -19.56 -26.72
CA VAL A 543 17.49 -20.07 -27.02
C VAL A 543 17.09 -19.57 -28.40
N GLU A 544 16.73 -20.51 -29.27
CA GLU A 544 16.24 -20.21 -30.61
C GLU A 544 14.97 -21.00 -30.90
N ILE A 545 13.88 -20.27 -31.04
CA ILE A 545 12.56 -20.78 -31.39
C ILE A 545 12.26 -20.32 -32.81
N ARG A 546 11.94 -21.25 -33.71
CA ARG A 546 11.51 -20.95 -35.07
C ARG A 546 10.23 -21.70 -35.41
N ASN A 547 9.22 -20.98 -35.88
CA ASN A 547 7.90 -21.51 -36.22
C ASN A 547 7.35 -22.45 -35.12
N GLY A 548 7.41 -22.00 -33.87
CA GLY A 548 6.93 -22.77 -32.71
C GLY A 548 7.79 -23.97 -32.31
N LYS A 549 8.94 -24.20 -32.94
CA LYS A 549 9.87 -25.28 -32.60
C LYS A 549 11.10 -24.72 -31.89
N LEU A 550 11.40 -25.27 -30.71
CA LEU A 550 12.63 -25.02 -29.97
C LEU A 550 13.78 -25.78 -30.64
N ILE A 551 14.61 -25.06 -31.41
CA ILE A 551 15.71 -25.65 -32.18
C ILE A 551 16.91 -25.92 -31.26
N ARG A 552 17.27 -24.94 -30.43
CA ARG A 552 18.40 -25.02 -29.48
C ARG A 552 18.15 -24.14 -28.26
N GLY A 553 18.96 -24.34 -27.23
CA GLY A 553 18.88 -23.63 -25.96
C GLY A 553 18.13 -24.39 -24.87
N SER A 554 18.42 -24.01 -23.63
CA SER A 554 17.73 -24.48 -22.42
C SER A 554 16.75 -23.42 -21.92
N ILE A 555 15.55 -23.83 -21.51
CA ILE A 555 14.54 -22.95 -20.95
C ILE A 555 14.81 -22.77 -19.45
N ASP A 556 15.12 -21.54 -19.05
CA ASP A 556 15.41 -21.18 -17.66
C ASP A 556 14.64 -19.91 -17.21
N GLU A 557 15.06 -19.27 -16.11
CA GLU A 557 14.41 -18.07 -15.56
C GLU A 557 14.23 -16.96 -16.61
N ALA A 558 15.13 -16.82 -17.58
CA ALA A 558 15.02 -15.81 -18.65
C ALA A 558 13.91 -16.15 -19.66
N GLY A 559 13.61 -17.43 -19.86
CA GLY A 559 12.55 -17.86 -20.78
C GLY A 559 11.16 -17.68 -20.18
N ILE A 560 10.97 -18.18 -18.95
CA ILE A 560 9.64 -18.38 -18.36
C ILE A 560 9.48 -17.86 -16.92
N GLY A 561 10.55 -17.32 -16.33
CA GLY A 561 10.53 -16.85 -14.96
C GLY A 561 9.67 -15.60 -14.75
N ALA A 562 9.14 -15.42 -13.54
CA ALA A 562 8.56 -14.15 -13.12
C ALA A 562 9.58 -12.99 -13.31
N PHE A 563 9.09 -11.82 -13.70
CA PHE A 563 9.85 -10.61 -14.09
C PHE A 563 10.65 -10.70 -15.40
N LYS A 564 11.27 -11.85 -15.70
CA LYS A 564 12.23 -11.99 -16.80
C LYS A 564 11.71 -12.76 -18.01
N GLY A 565 10.58 -13.45 -17.93
CA GLY A 565 10.13 -14.41 -18.93
C GLY A 565 9.90 -13.81 -20.32
N ILE A 566 10.90 -13.91 -21.20
CA ILE A 566 10.87 -13.37 -22.56
C ILE A 566 9.81 -14.09 -23.41
N ILE A 567 9.65 -15.40 -23.23
CA ILE A 567 8.65 -16.19 -23.97
C ILE A 567 7.24 -15.77 -23.55
N ILE A 568 7.00 -15.57 -22.25
CA ILE A 568 5.70 -15.14 -21.73
C ILE A 568 5.37 -13.73 -22.25
N ASP A 569 6.31 -12.78 -22.15
CA ASP A 569 6.14 -11.43 -22.68
C ASP A 569 5.80 -11.45 -24.17
N ALA A 570 6.47 -12.30 -24.94
CA ALA A 570 6.24 -12.43 -26.35
C ALA A 570 4.85 -12.98 -26.70
N ILE A 571 4.40 -13.99 -25.96
CA ILE A 571 3.11 -14.62 -26.18
C ILE A 571 1.97 -13.66 -25.81
N VAL A 572 2.06 -12.95 -24.68
CA VAL A 572 1.03 -11.98 -24.24
C VAL A 572 0.80 -10.92 -25.31
N ARG A 573 1.89 -10.36 -25.85
CA ARG A 573 1.82 -9.25 -26.81
C ARG A 573 1.29 -9.65 -28.18
N LYS A 574 1.60 -10.86 -28.64
CA LYS A 574 1.25 -11.32 -30.00
C LYS A 574 -0.08 -12.09 -30.05
N TYR A 575 -0.38 -12.90 -29.03
CA TYR A 575 -1.53 -13.81 -29.02
C TYR A 575 -2.58 -13.48 -27.96
N GLY A 576 -2.35 -12.45 -27.13
CA GLY A 576 -3.29 -12.00 -26.12
C GLY A 576 -3.21 -12.75 -24.77
N THR A 577 -4.05 -12.34 -23.84
CA THR A 577 -4.02 -12.80 -22.44
C THR A 577 -4.59 -14.21 -22.28
N ASP A 578 -5.65 -14.56 -23.02
CA ASP A 578 -6.30 -15.87 -22.94
C ASP A 578 -5.37 -17.03 -23.33
N PHE A 579 -4.68 -16.91 -24.46
CA PHE A 579 -3.71 -17.93 -24.88
C PHE A 579 -2.53 -18.00 -23.90
N THR A 580 -2.07 -16.86 -23.38
CA THR A 580 -0.98 -16.84 -22.40
C THR A 580 -1.37 -17.56 -21.11
N ARG A 581 -2.59 -17.36 -20.62
CA ARG A 581 -3.11 -18.10 -19.45
C ARG A 581 -2.96 -19.60 -19.64
N GLU A 582 -3.43 -20.13 -20.77
CA GLU A 582 -3.32 -21.56 -21.07
C GLU A 582 -1.87 -22.03 -21.19
N PHE A 583 -1.02 -21.21 -21.80
CA PHE A 583 0.41 -21.48 -21.87
C PHE A 583 1.02 -21.58 -20.47
N ILE A 584 0.75 -20.63 -19.56
CA ILE A 584 1.27 -20.63 -18.20
C ILE A 584 0.76 -21.85 -17.41
N ASP A 585 -0.54 -22.17 -17.51
CA ASP A 585 -1.14 -23.33 -16.83
C ASP A 585 -0.47 -24.65 -17.27
N LYS A 586 -0.30 -24.84 -18.59
CA LYS A 586 0.32 -26.04 -19.16
C LYS A 586 1.82 -26.11 -18.86
N MET A 587 2.52 -24.98 -18.96
CA MET A 587 3.94 -24.87 -18.66
C MET A 587 4.22 -25.20 -17.18
N ALA A 588 3.41 -24.67 -16.26
CA ALA A 588 3.54 -24.93 -14.84
C ALA A 588 3.36 -26.42 -14.52
N SER A 589 2.31 -27.02 -15.10
CA SER A 589 2.02 -28.46 -14.99
C SER A 589 3.14 -29.32 -15.59
N LEU A 590 3.70 -28.92 -16.73
CA LEU A 590 4.81 -29.61 -17.39
C LEU A 590 6.05 -29.63 -16.49
N GLY A 591 6.46 -28.49 -15.94
CA GLY A 591 7.64 -28.41 -15.06
C GLY A 591 7.52 -29.36 -13.87
N ILE A 592 6.36 -29.37 -13.21
CA ILE A 592 6.10 -30.25 -12.06
C ILE A 592 6.08 -31.73 -12.46
N ALA A 593 5.49 -32.07 -13.59
CA ALA A 593 5.46 -33.44 -14.08
C ALA A 593 6.88 -33.97 -14.33
N ILE A 594 7.76 -33.15 -14.91
CA ILE A 594 9.16 -33.50 -15.15
C ILE A 594 9.92 -33.69 -13.84
N ASP A 595 9.80 -32.79 -12.89
CA ASP A 595 10.45 -32.92 -11.58
C ASP A 595 9.99 -34.18 -10.83
N THR A 596 8.70 -34.53 -10.95
CA THR A 596 8.12 -35.74 -10.36
C THR A 596 8.66 -37.03 -11.01
N ILE A 597 8.82 -37.05 -12.33
CA ILE A 597 9.29 -38.23 -13.07
C ILE A 597 10.79 -38.46 -12.85
N TYR A 598 11.59 -37.40 -12.94
CA TYR A 598 13.05 -37.52 -12.83
C TYR A 598 13.56 -37.61 -11.40
N GLY A 599 12.81 -37.08 -10.45
CA GLY A 599 13.23 -36.94 -9.06
C GLY A 599 14.32 -35.88 -8.92
N PHE A 600 13.92 -34.70 -8.44
CA PHE A 600 14.85 -33.62 -8.13
C PHE A 600 15.05 -33.52 -6.62
N THR A 601 16.30 -33.66 -6.16
CA THR A 601 16.64 -33.60 -4.73
C THR A 601 18.01 -32.98 -4.54
N THR A 602 18.29 -32.46 -3.35
CA THR A 602 19.64 -32.00 -2.99
C THR A 602 20.14 -32.69 -1.74
N GLY A 603 21.38 -33.16 -1.79
CA GLY A 603 22.07 -33.79 -0.67
C GLY A 603 23.18 -32.89 -0.11
N ILE A 604 23.68 -33.22 1.09
CA ILE A 604 24.84 -32.52 1.67
C ILE A 604 26.10 -32.63 0.77
N ALA A 605 26.18 -33.69 -0.04
CA ALA A 605 27.26 -33.93 -0.99
C ALA A 605 27.28 -32.96 -2.18
N ASP A 606 26.14 -32.33 -2.50
CA ASP A 606 26.04 -31.38 -3.63
C ASP A 606 26.85 -30.10 -3.43
N VAL A 607 27.23 -29.84 -2.18
CA VAL A 607 28.07 -28.71 -1.76
C VAL A 607 29.42 -29.19 -1.22
N ASP A 608 29.81 -30.45 -1.43
CA ASP A 608 31.16 -30.91 -1.16
C ASP A 608 32.15 -30.37 -2.18
N VAL A 609 33.20 -29.73 -1.67
CA VAL A 609 34.35 -29.30 -2.44
C VAL A 609 35.55 -30.20 -2.12
N PRO A 610 36.34 -30.61 -3.12
CA PRO A 610 37.55 -31.40 -2.90
C PRO A 610 38.53 -30.69 -1.96
N GLU A 611 39.38 -31.45 -1.26
CA GLU A 611 40.39 -30.88 -0.36
C GLU A 611 41.35 -29.92 -1.09
N GLU A 612 41.64 -30.17 -2.37
CA GLU A 612 42.41 -29.24 -3.21
C GLU A 612 41.76 -27.85 -3.32
N ALA A 613 40.44 -27.81 -3.44
CA ALA A 613 39.69 -26.55 -3.51
C ALA A 613 39.69 -25.85 -2.14
N LYS A 614 39.53 -26.60 -1.04
CA LYS A 614 39.60 -26.04 0.32
C LYS A 614 40.98 -25.45 0.62
N LEU A 615 42.05 -26.10 0.18
CA LEU A 615 43.42 -25.59 0.30
C LEU A 615 43.59 -24.27 -0.47
N LYS A 616 43.13 -24.21 -1.73
CA LYS A 616 43.15 -22.96 -2.52
C LYS A 616 42.35 -21.82 -1.87
N VAL A 617 41.19 -22.14 -1.28
CA VAL A 617 40.39 -21.15 -0.53
C VAL A 617 41.17 -20.61 0.67
N LYS A 618 41.81 -21.49 1.46
CA LYS A 618 42.65 -21.08 2.59
C LYS A 618 43.83 -20.22 2.13
N GLU A 619 44.54 -20.63 1.09
CA GLU A 619 45.65 -19.86 0.51
C GLU A 619 45.22 -18.45 0.10
N ARG A 620 44.04 -18.33 -0.52
CA ARG A 620 43.51 -17.02 -0.95
C ARG A 620 43.17 -16.12 0.25
N ILE A 621 42.59 -16.69 1.31
CA ILE A 621 42.29 -15.95 2.54
C ILE A 621 43.58 -15.49 3.23
N GLU A 622 44.63 -16.31 3.27
CA GLU A 622 45.93 -15.93 3.83
C GLU A 622 46.64 -14.84 3.00
N GLU A 623 46.48 -14.85 1.67
CA GLU A 623 46.96 -13.75 0.82
C GLU A 623 46.27 -12.42 1.14
N ALA A 624 44.94 -12.44 1.28
CA ALA A 624 44.18 -11.27 1.70
C ALA A 624 44.61 -10.78 3.09
N ARG A 625 44.84 -11.71 4.04
CA ARG A 625 45.34 -11.39 5.38
C ARG A 625 46.69 -10.68 5.33
N ARG A 626 47.63 -11.15 4.49
CA ARG A 626 48.95 -10.52 4.33
C ARG A 626 48.84 -9.10 3.76
N LYS A 627 48.08 -8.90 2.69
CA LYS A 627 47.88 -7.56 2.10
C LYS A 627 47.23 -6.57 3.05
N ILE A 628 46.25 -7.02 3.83
CA ILE A 628 45.61 -6.17 4.85
C ILE A 628 46.61 -5.81 5.95
N ALA A 629 47.46 -6.74 6.37
CA ALA A 629 48.54 -6.45 7.32
C ALA A 629 49.51 -5.39 6.77
N GLU A 630 49.83 -5.41 5.48
CA GLU A 630 50.64 -4.36 4.83
C GLU A 630 49.94 -2.99 4.84
N TYR A 631 48.62 -2.94 4.58
CA TYR A 631 47.86 -1.69 4.68
C TYR A 631 47.82 -1.15 6.11
N ILE A 632 47.65 -2.02 7.10
CA ILE A 632 47.68 -1.65 8.53
C ILE A 632 49.07 -1.15 8.93
N ASP A 633 50.15 -1.77 8.43
CA ASP A 633 51.52 -1.33 8.71
C ASP A 633 51.82 0.04 8.08
N LYS A 634 51.41 0.28 6.83
CA LYS A 634 51.48 1.60 6.18
C LYS A 634 50.70 2.67 6.95
N TYR A 635 49.52 2.32 7.46
CA TYR A 635 48.72 3.21 8.30
C TYR A 635 49.43 3.53 9.63
N LYS A 636 49.97 2.52 10.33
CA LYS A 636 50.72 2.72 11.58
C LYS A 636 51.98 3.57 11.39
N LYS A 637 52.63 3.46 10.23
CA LYS A 637 53.81 4.27 9.85
C LYS A 637 53.45 5.67 9.33
N GLY A 638 52.16 6.00 9.19
CA GLY A 638 51.72 7.29 8.64
C GLY A 638 51.99 7.48 7.15
N LEU A 639 52.27 6.39 6.41
CA LEU A 639 52.60 6.39 4.98
C LEU A 639 51.36 6.19 4.08
N LEU A 640 50.18 6.02 4.67
CA LEU A 640 48.94 5.82 3.92
C LEU A 640 48.36 7.17 3.51
N GLU A 641 48.35 7.42 2.19
CA GLU A 641 47.67 8.60 1.63
C GLU A 641 46.15 8.47 1.75
N ALA A 642 45.51 9.56 2.15
CA ALA A 642 44.06 9.66 2.19
C ALA A 642 43.50 9.75 0.77
N GLU A 643 42.44 8.98 0.51
CA GLU A 643 41.61 9.17 -0.68
C GLU A 643 40.86 10.51 -0.62
N VAL A 644 40.60 11.09 -1.78
CA VAL A 644 39.92 12.39 -1.90
C VAL A 644 38.59 12.37 -1.15
N GLY A 645 38.41 13.30 -0.21
CA GLY A 645 37.19 13.45 0.57
C GLY A 645 37.00 12.44 1.71
N ARG A 646 38.00 11.57 1.99
CA ARG A 646 37.96 10.61 3.10
C ARG A 646 39.06 10.89 4.12
N THR A 647 38.85 10.48 5.36
CA THR A 647 39.93 10.50 6.36
C THR A 647 40.90 9.36 6.08
N VAL A 648 42.15 9.47 6.54
CA VAL A 648 43.17 8.41 6.40
C VAL A 648 42.67 7.07 6.97
N ARG A 649 41.89 7.11 8.06
CA ARG A 649 41.29 5.92 8.67
C ARG A 649 40.19 5.32 7.81
N ASP A 650 39.32 6.15 7.24
CA ASP A 650 38.26 5.67 6.34
C ASP A 650 38.85 5.10 5.03
N THR A 651 39.97 5.68 4.56
CA THR A 651 40.73 5.13 3.44
C THR A 651 41.31 3.75 3.77
N LEU A 652 41.84 3.54 4.97
CA LEU A 652 42.27 2.21 5.41
C LEU A 652 41.10 1.22 5.38
N GLU A 653 39.96 1.58 6.00
CA GLU A 653 38.77 0.73 6.03
C GLU A 653 38.25 0.41 4.62
N SER A 654 38.23 1.39 3.71
CA SER A 654 37.81 1.16 2.32
C SER A 654 38.74 0.18 1.60
N LYS A 655 40.06 0.34 1.71
CA LYS A 655 41.04 -0.57 1.09
C LYS A 655 40.94 -1.99 1.64
N ILE A 656 40.68 -2.13 2.94
CA ILE A 656 40.44 -3.44 3.57
C ILE A 656 39.17 -4.07 3.01
N MET A 657 38.06 -3.33 2.99
CA MET A 657 36.78 -3.82 2.46
C MET A 657 36.87 -4.23 0.99
N GLU A 658 37.61 -3.48 0.18
CA GLU A 658 37.84 -3.79 -1.23
C GLU A 658 38.63 -5.10 -1.40
N GLU A 659 39.73 -5.29 -0.67
CA GLU A 659 40.52 -6.54 -0.75
C GLU A 659 39.72 -7.74 -0.26
N LEU A 660 38.91 -7.59 0.80
CA LEU A 660 38.03 -8.64 1.30
C LEU A 660 36.91 -8.99 0.30
N SER A 661 36.37 -8.01 -0.42
CA SER A 661 35.39 -8.25 -1.49
C SER A 661 36.01 -9.06 -2.63
N LYS A 662 37.22 -8.69 -3.08
CA LYS A 662 37.97 -9.42 -4.10
C LYS A 662 38.26 -10.85 -3.66
N ALA A 663 38.75 -11.04 -2.44
CA ALA A 663 39.04 -12.36 -1.89
C ALA A 663 37.80 -13.27 -1.90
N ARG A 664 36.63 -12.73 -1.53
CA ARG A 664 35.36 -13.46 -1.56
C ARG A 664 34.93 -13.83 -2.98
N GLU A 665 35.08 -12.93 -3.96
CA GLU A 665 34.78 -13.23 -5.37
C GLU A 665 35.70 -14.31 -5.94
N ASP A 666 36.99 -14.30 -5.57
CA ASP A 666 37.93 -15.34 -5.97
C ASP A 666 37.58 -16.70 -5.34
N VAL A 667 37.20 -16.71 -4.05
CA VAL A 667 36.69 -17.91 -3.38
C VAL A 667 35.44 -18.44 -4.08
N GLY A 668 34.51 -17.57 -4.48
CA GLY A 668 33.34 -17.95 -5.26
C GLY A 668 33.69 -18.62 -6.59
N ARG A 669 34.64 -18.04 -7.34
CA ARG A 669 35.14 -18.63 -8.60
C ARG A 669 35.84 -19.97 -8.39
N ILE A 670 36.57 -20.16 -7.28
CA ILE A 670 37.18 -21.46 -6.94
C ILE A 670 36.09 -22.48 -6.67
N VAL A 671 35.12 -22.17 -5.81
CA VAL A 671 34.01 -23.07 -5.45
C VAL A 671 33.21 -23.44 -6.70
N GLU A 672 32.86 -22.46 -7.54
CA GLU A 672 32.10 -22.67 -8.77
C GLU A 672 32.79 -23.58 -9.79
N ARG A 673 34.12 -23.48 -9.94
CA ARG A 673 34.86 -24.35 -10.88
C ARG A 673 34.86 -25.82 -10.45
N HIS A 674 34.82 -26.08 -9.15
CA HIS A 674 34.88 -27.45 -8.62
C HIS A 674 33.48 -28.05 -8.41
N LEU A 675 32.48 -27.21 -8.10
CA LEU A 675 31.08 -27.60 -8.10
C LEU A 675 30.55 -27.66 -9.55
N GLY A 676 30.70 -28.82 -10.20
CA GLY A 676 30.24 -29.01 -11.58
C GLY A 676 28.71 -29.07 -11.73
N PHE A 677 28.23 -29.07 -12.99
CA PHE A 677 26.80 -29.18 -13.36
C PHE A 677 26.11 -30.49 -12.94
N LYS A 678 26.87 -31.45 -12.40
CA LYS A 678 26.29 -32.68 -11.83
C LYS A 678 25.59 -32.44 -10.49
N SER A 679 25.91 -31.35 -9.80
CA SER A 679 25.27 -30.97 -8.54
C SER A 679 23.93 -30.31 -8.83
N ASN A 680 22.86 -30.85 -8.23
CA ASN A 680 21.51 -30.27 -8.33
C ASN A 680 21.45 -28.87 -7.70
N ALA A 681 22.27 -28.59 -6.69
CA ALA A 681 22.39 -27.26 -6.08
C ALA A 681 22.94 -26.21 -7.08
N VAL A 682 23.93 -26.59 -7.89
CA VAL A 682 24.48 -25.73 -8.95
C VAL A 682 23.47 -25.53 -10.07
N LEU A 683 22.74 -26.59 -10.44
CA LEU A 683 21.67 -26.50 -11.45
C LEU A 683 20.63 -25.46 -11.04
N MET A 684 20.15 -25.48 -9.79
CA MET A 684 19.20 -24.47 -9.28
C MET A 684 19.77 -23.04 -9.35
N ALA A 685 21.01 -22.85 -8.91
CA ALA A 685 21.64 -21.53 -8.85
C ALA A 685 21.94 -20.95 -10.25
N ARG A 686 22.27 -21.81 -11.22
CA ARG A 686 22.56 -21.40 -12.60
C ARG A 686 21.29 -21.16 -13.41
N SER A 687 20.30 -22.04 -13.33
CA SER A 687 19.00 -21.89 -14.01
C SER A 687 18.20 -20.68 -13.49
N GLY A 688 18.53 -20.18 -12.29
CA GLY A 688 17.80 -19.09 -11.65
C GLY A 688 16.51 -19.54 -10.97
N ALA A 689 16.32 -20.86 -10.82
CA ALA A 689 15.18 -21.43 -10.11
C ALA A 689 15.17 -20.98 -8.64
N ARG A 690 16.25 -21.24 -7.90
CA ARG A 690 16.40 -20.83 -6.50
C ARG A 690 17.88 -20.80 -6.11
N ALA A 691 18.21 -19.98 -5.11
CA ALA A 691 19.58 -19.69 -4.66
C ALA A 691 20.44 -18.94 -5.69
N LYS A 692 21.40 -18.17 -5.17
CA LYS A 692 22.44 -17.53 -5.98
C LYS A 692 23.75 -18.31 -5.82
N MET A 693 24.67 -18.18 -6.77
CA MET A 693 26.03 -18.73 -6.65
C MET A 693 26.76 -18.23 -5.39
N LEU A 694 26.41 -17.02 -4.94
CA LEU A 694 26.87 -16.45 -3.69
C LEU A 694 26.49 -17.29 -2.47
N ASP A 695 25.30 -17.87 -2.44
CA ASP A 695 24.80 -18.68 -1.33
C ASP A 695 25.57 -20.00 -1.26
N LEU A 696 25.84 -20.64 -2.41
CA LEU A 696 26.69 -21.82 -2.49
C LEU A 696 28.13 -21.51 -2.05
N THR A 697 28.63 -20.32 -2.38
CA THR A 697 29.95 -19.85 -1.95
C THR A 697 30.04 -19.70 -0.43
N MET A 698 28.98 -19.20 0.22
CA MET A 698 28.93 -19.09 1.69
C MET A 698 28.83 -20.46 2.36
N THR A 699 28.14 -21.41 1.71
CA THR A 699 27.97 -22.77 2.25
C THR A 699 29.23 -23.61 2.14
N ALA A 700 29.95 -23.56 1.02
CA ALA A 700 31.09 -24.45 0.75
C ALA A 700 32.47 -23.77 0.79
N GLY A 701 32.52 -22.43 0.70
CA GLY A 701 33.77 -21.65 0.62
C GLY A 701 34.06 -20.85 1.88
N SER A 702 33.41 -19.69 2.01
CA SER A 702 33.60 -18.77 3.14
C SER A 702 32.44 -17.78 3.24
N LEU A 703 31.98 -17.46 4.45
CA LEU A 703 30.96 -16.41 4.63
C LEU A 703 31.51 -15.01 4.29
N GLY A 704 32.77 -14.75 4.62
CA GLY A 704 33.43 -13.47 4.40
C GLY A 704 33.11 -12.40 5.46
N GLN A 705 33.30 -11.14 5.09
CA GLN A 705 33.22 -10.00 6.01
C GLN A 705 31.78 -9.71 6.46
N GLN A 706 31.56 -9.66 7.77
CA GLN A 706 30.30 -9.21 8.37
C GLN A 706 30.34 -7.70 8.59
N THR A 707 29.27 -7.00 8.22
CA THR A 707 29.18 -5.54 8.35
C THR A 707 28.03 -5.14 9.26
N ILE A 708 28.16 -3.98 9.89
CA ILE A 708 27.06 -3.27 10.56
C ILE A 708 27.03 -1.84 10.05
N ARG A 709 25.92 -1.42 9.44
CA ARG A 709 25.70 -0.09 8.87
C ARG A 709 26.76 0.33 7.85
N GLY A 710 27.15 -0.62 7.00
CA GLY A 710 28.15 -0.40 5.94
C GLY A 710 29.61 -0.35 6.39
N SER A 711 29.88 -0.53 7.69
CA SER A 711 31.25 -0.58 8.24
C SER A 711 31.55 -1.95 8.83
N ARG A 712 32.84 -2.29 8.98
CA ARG A 712 33.24 -3.47 9.75
C ARG A 712 32.81 -3.36 11.21
N ILE A 713 32.71 -4.48 11.91
CA ILE A 713 32.22 -4.49 13.27
C ILE A 713 33.27 -3.84 14.18
N ASN A 714 32.92 -2.67 14.72
CA ASN A 714 33.79 -1.87 15.60
C ASN A 714 33.20 -1.67 17.01
N ARG A 715 31.91 -1.99 17.19
CA ARG A 715 31.20 -1.80 18.47
C ARG A 715 31.51 -2.97 19.41
N GLY A 716 31.95 -2.67 20.62
CA GLY A 716 32.32 -3.66 21.62
C GLY A 716 32.94 -3.04 22.87
N PHE A 717 33.98 -3.67 23.40
CA PHE A 717 34.77 -3.15 24.50
C PHE A 717 35.62 -1.94 24.09
N GLN A 718 36.18 -1.23 25.08
CA GLN A 718 37.08 -0.11 24.81
C GLN A 718 38.34 -0.59 24.07
N GLY A 719 38.47 -0.18 22.80
CA GLY A 719 39.60 -0.49 21.93
C GLY A 719 39.61 -1.92 21.35
N ARG A 720 38.52 -2.69 21.44
CA ARG A 720 38.40 -4.02 20.82
C ARG A 720 36.93 -4.46 20.73
N THR A 721 36.58 -5.31 19.78
CA THR A 721 35.21 -5.82 19.63
C THR A 721 34.84 -6.84 20.71
N THR A 722 35.67 -7.86 20.94
CA THR A 722 35.44 -8.91 21.94
C THR A 722 36.62 -9.03 22.91
N ALA A 723 36.41 -9.72 24.05
CA ALA A 723 37.43 -9.89 25.08
C ALA A 723 38.62 -10.76 24.65
N HIS A 724 38.47 -11.52 23.56
CA HIS A 724 39.46 -12.47 23.05
C HIS A 724 40.58 -11.81 22.22
N PHE A 725 40.35 -10.58 21.75
CA PHE A 725 41.33 -9.85 20.93
C PHE A 725 42.14 -8.86 21.75
N LYS A 726 43.34 -8.53 21.24
CA LYS A 726 44.20 -7.49 21.81
C LYS A 726 43.57 -6.11 21.58
N ARG A 727 43.85 -5.16 22.48
CA ARG A 727 43.38 -3.78 22.32
C ARG A 727 44.11 -3.13 21.13
N GLY A 728 43.35 -2.44 20.28
CA GLY A 728 43.85 -1.75 19.09
C GLY A 728 44.17 -2.66 17.91
N ASP A 729 43.74 -3.92 17.94
CA ASP A 729 43.93 -4.84 16.82
C ASP A 729 42.98 -4.50 15.67
N LEU A 730 43.54 -4.17 14.50
CA LEU A 730 42.83 -3.76 13.28
C LEU A 730 42.74 -4.88 12.24
N GLY A 731 43.14 -6.11 12.60
CA GLY A 731 43.13 -7.29 11.73
C GLY A 731 41.74 -7.70 11.21
N LEU A 732 41.66 -8.86 10.55
CA LEU A 732 40.44 -9.33 9.90
C LEU A 732 39.43 -9.86 10.94
N GLU A 733 39.87 -10.81 11.76
CA GLU A 733 39.06 -11.53 12.73
C GLU A 733 38.53 -10.62 13.85
N PRO A 734 39.32 -9.67 14.42
CA PRO A 734 38.80 -8.72 15.40
C PRO A 734 37.64 -7.88 14.88
N HIS A 735 37.52 -7.69 13.57
CA HIS A 735 36.51 -6.83 12.95
C HIS A 735 35.42 -7.61 12.20
N GLY A 736 35.26 -8.89 12.50
CA GLY A 736 34.12 -9.69 12.05
C GLY A 736 34.27 -10.32 10.67
N PHE A 737 35.49 -10.64 10.24
CA PHE A 737 35.70 -11.53 9.10
C PHE A 737 35.46 -12.99 9.53
N VAL A 738 34.61 -13.70 8.78
CA VAL A 738 34.32 -15.12 9.00
C VAL A 738 34.99 -15.92 7.89
N ALA A 739 36.04 -16.66 8.24
CA ALA A 739 36.82 -17.43 7.27
C ALA A 739 36.15 -18.77 6.96
N SER A 740 35.52 -19.38 7.97
CA SER A 740 34.82 -20.67 7.85
C SER A 740 33.58 -20.58 6.95
N SER A 741 33.19 -21.70 6.36
CA SER A 741 31.92 -21.86 5.65
C SER A 741 30.82 -22.41 6.58
N TYR A 742 29.55 -22.39 6.15
CA TYR A 742 28.48 -23.05 6.93
C TYR A 742 28.71 -24.56 7.07
N LYS A 743 29.34 -25.18 6.06
CA LYS A 743 29.61 -26.62 6.07
C LYS A 743 30.77 -26.99 7.00
N ASP A 744 31.82 -26.19 7.03
CA ASP A 744 32.95 -26.40 7.96
C ASP A 744 32.56 -26.16 9.42
N GLY A 745 31.55 -25.31 9.63
CA GLY A 745 31.07 -24.90 10.95
C GLY A 745 31.77 -23.65 11.47
N LEU A 746 31.00 -22.78 12.12
CA LEU A 746 31.51 -21.51 12.64
C LEU A 746 32.12 -21.68 14.03
N ASN A 747 33.27 -21.05 14.27
CA ASN A 747 33.80 -20.96 15.63
C ASN A 747 32.96 -20.00 16.49
N PRO A 748 33.08 -20.00 17.84
CA PRO A 748 32.25 -19.17 18.71
C PRO A 748 32.31 -17.67 18.42
N ILE A 749 33.48 -17.16 17.99
CA ILE A 749 33.68 -15.74 17.68
C ILE A 749 33.04 -15.40 16.34
N GLU A 750 33.24 -16.24 15.33
CA GLU A 750 32.60 -16.12 14.01
C GLU A 750 31.08 -16.19 14.12
N TYR A 751 30.55 -17.11 14.91
CA TYR A 751 29.12 -17.21 15.17
C TYR A 751 28.56 -15.94 15.82
N PHE A 752 29.29 -15.35 16.78
CA PHE A 752 28.90 -14.08 17.40
C PHE A 752 28.86 -12.93 16.39
N PHE A 753 29.89 -12.80 15.55
CA PHE A 753 29.94 -11.74 14.53
C PHE A 753 28.90 -11.94 13.44
N HIS A 754 28.66 -13.19 13.01
CA HIS A 754 27.61 -13.51 12.06
C HIS A 754 26.22 -13.18 12.62
N SER A 755 25.98 -13.51 13.89
CA SER A 755 24.75 -13.14 14.60
C SER A 755 24.57 -11.61 14.69
N ALA A 756 25.66 -10.88 14.89
CA ALA A 756 25.64 -9.41 14.93
C ALA A 756 25.30 -8.80 13.55
N GLY A 757 25.85 -9.36 12.46
CA GLY A 757 25.49 -8.98 11.09
C GLY A 757 24.04 -9.31 10.75
N GLY A 758 23.55 -10.50 11.14
CA GLY A 758 22.16 -10.91 10.91
C GLY A 758 21.12 -9.99 11.56
N ARG A 759 21.44 -9.38 12.71
CA ARG A 759 20.56 -8.39 13.36
C ARG A 759 20.35 -7.14 12.53
N GLU A 760 21.31 -6.72 11.72
CA GLU A 760 21.13 -5.57 10.83
C GLU A 760 20.00 -5.83 9.82
N GLY A 761 20.01 -7.00 9.17
CA GLY A 761 18.99 -7.39 8.20
C GLY A 761 17.58 -7.39 8.79
N LEU A 762 17.41 -7.94 10.00
CA LEU A 762 16.12 -7.96 10.71
C LEU A 762 15.62 -6.55 11.05
N VAL A 763 16.50 -5.71 11.60
CA VAL A 763 16.13 -4.35 12.02
C VAL A 763 15.85 -3.45 10.83
N ASP A 764 16.69 -3.49 9.79
CA ASP A 764 16.54 -2.63 8.61
C ASP A 764 15.25 -2.97 7.84
N THR A 765 14.95 -4.26 7.68
CA THR A 765 13.69 -4.73 7.07
C THR A 765 12.47 -4.23 7.84
N ALA A 766 12.50 -4.28 9.17
CA ALA A 766 11.38 -3.80 10.00
C ALA A 766 11.22 -2.26 9.95
N VAL A 767 12.33 -1.50 9.99
CA VAL A 767 12.28 -0.03 10.04
C VAL A 767 11.90 0.57 8.70
N ARG A 768 12.39 0.04 7.57
CA ARG A 768 12.13 0.58 6.22
C ARG A 768 10.65 0.61 5.87
N THR A 769 9.90 -0.39 6.30
CA THR A 769 8.45 -0.49 6.05
C THR A 769 7.68 0.75 6.49
N SER A 770 8.03 1.31 7.65
CA SER A 770 7.36 2.51 8.19
C SER A 770 7.55 3.75 7.31
N ARG A 771 8.79 3.98 6.83
CA ARG A 771 9.13 5.13 5.98
C ARG A 771 8.55 4.97 4.58
N SER A 772 8.69 3.78 3.99
CA SER A 772 8.18 3.47 2.66
C SER A 772 6.65 3.63 2.61
N GLY A 773 5.93 3.03 3.55
CA GLY A 773 4.45 3.11 3.59
C GLY A 773 3.94 4.54 3.82
N TYR A 774 4.62 5.34 4.65
CA TYR A 774 4.26 6.74 4.84
C TYR A 774 4.50 7.59 3.60
N MET A 775 5.66 7.40 2.93
CA MET A 775 5.96 8.07 1.67
C MET A 775 4.95 7.72 0.59
N GLN A 776 4.67 6.42 0.41
CA GLN A 776 3.67 5.94 -0.54
C GLN A 776 2.31 6.58 -0.27
N ARG A 777 1.85 6.59 0.99
CA ARG A 777 0.58 7.21 1.35
C ARG A 777 0.52 8.71 1.01
N ARG A 778 1.60 9.45 1.24
CA ARG A 778 1.66 10.88 0.87
C ARG A 778 1.53 11.07 -0.64
N LEU A 779 2.19 10.24 -1.43
CA LEU A 779 2.14 10.30 -2.89
C LEU A 779 0.77 9.88 -3.43
N VAL A 780 0.21 8.78 -2.92
CA VAL A 780 -1.13 8.31 -3.30
C VAL A 780 -2.16 9.40 -3.04
N ASN A 781 -2.20 9.96 -1.83
CA ASN A 781 -3.15 11.02 -1.51
C ASN A 781 -2.96 12.31 -2.33
N ALA A 782 -1.76 12.55 -2.88
CA ALA A 782 -1.49 13.71 -3.72
C ALA A 782 -1.87 13.50 -5.19
N LEU A 783 -1.92 12.24 -5.65
CA LEU A 783 -2.12 11.87 -7.06
C LEU A 783 -3.44 11.14 -7.33
N ASP A 784 -4.24 10.87 -6.30
CA ASP A 784 -5.49 10.10 -6.39
C ASP A 784 -6.53 10.71 -7.35
N SER A 785 -6.55 12.04 -7.46
CA SER A 785 -7.48 12.77 -8.34
C SER A 785 -6.97 12.93 -9.77
N VAL A 786 -5.78 12.43 -10.09
CA VAL A 786 -5.16 12.60 -11.41
C VAL A 786 -5.68 11.54 -12.38
N TYR A 787 -6.12 11.97 -13.56
CA TYR A 787 -6.62 11.07 -14.60
C TYR A 787 -6.13 11.48 -16.00
N VAL A 788 -6.19 10.54 -16.94
CA VAL A 788 -5.92 10.77 -18.37
C VAL A 788 -7.24 11.02 -19.08
N ALA A 789 -7.40 12.20 -19.65
CA ALA A 789 -8.59 12.57 -20.43
C ALA A 789 -8.54 11.96 -21.85
N TYR A 790 -9.69 11.95 -22.54
CA TYR A 790 -9.82 11.36 -23.88
C TYR A 790 -8.92 12.02 -24.95
N ASP A 791 -8.46 13.24 -24.72
CA ASP A 791 -7.52 13.96 -25.58
C ASP A 791 -6.04 13.61 -25.32
N GLY A 792 -5.77 12.69 -24.38
CA GLY A 792 -4.41 12.28 -23.99
C GLY A 792 -3.74 13.21 -22.98
N THR A 793 -4.42 14.26 -22.52
CA THR A 793 -3.91 15.16 -21.47
C THR A 793 -4.10 14.55 -20.09
N VAL A 794 -3.15 14.83 -19.18
CA VAL A 794 -3.25 14.46 -17.76
C VAL A 794 -3.78 15.64 -16.99
N ARG A 795 -4.89 15.45 -16.28
CA ARG A 795 -5.59 16.51 -15.53
C ARG A 795 -5.78 16.11 -14.07
N ASP A 796 -5.88 17.10 -13.19
CA ASP A 796 -6.34 16.88 -11.82
C ASP A 796 -7.88 16.88 -11.73
N GLY A 797 -8.43 16.63 -10.53
CA GLY A 797 -9.87 16.62 -10.29
C GLY A 797 -10.57 17.98 -10.47
N GLU A 798 -9.84 19.08 -10.58
CA GLU A 798 -10.38 20.42 -10.90
C GLU A 798 -10.31 20.71 -12.41
N GLY A 799 -9.78 19.77 -13.22
CA GLY A 799 -9.63 19.91 -14.66
C GLY A 799 -8.39 20.68 -15.09
N ARG A 800 -7.47 21.02 -14.17
CA ARG A 800 -6.21 21.69 -14.50
C ARG A 800 -5.27 20.71 -15.19
N ILE A 801 -4.64 21.15 -16.27
CA ILE A 801 -3.70 20.33 -17.04
C ILE A 801 -2.36 20.23 -16.29
N ILE A 802 -1.95 19.02 -15.94
CA ILE A 802 -0.66 18.70 -15.35
C ILE A 802 0.36 18.35 -16.45
N GLN A 803 -0.06 17.54 -17.43
CA GLN A 803 0.75 17.17 -18.59
C GLN A 803 -0.09 17.25 -19.85
N PHE A 804 0.48 17.83 -20.92
CA PHE A 804 -0.20 17.91 -22.22
C PHE A 804 -0.26 16.55 -22.93
N VAL A 805 0.73 15.71 -22.71
CA VAL A 805 0.80 14.36 -23.26
C VAL A 805 1.19 13.42 -22.11
N TYR A 806 0.38 12.39 -21.87
CA TYR A 806 0.69 11.40 -20.84
C TYR A 806 2.07 10.76 -21.09
N GLY A 807 2.98 10.87 -20.12
CA GLY A 807 4.27 10.20 -20.18
C GLY A 807 5.16 10.60 -21.37
N ASP A 808 4.93 11.78 -21.97
CA ASP A 808 5.56 12.29 -23.20
C ASP A 808 5.22 11.54 -24.49
N ASP A 809 4.93 10.23 -24.44
CA ASP A 809 4.69 9.37 -25.60
C ASP A 809 3.29 8.73 -25.68
N SER A 810 2.41 9.01 -24.70
CA SER A 810 1.06 8.45 -24.57
C SER A 810 1.01 6.92 -24.43
N VAL A 811 2.11 6.27 -24.03
CA VAL A 811 2.15 4.81 -23.86
C VAL A 811 2.04 4.43 -22.39
N ASP A 812 1.06 3.58 -22.07
CA ASP A 812 0.98 2.93 -20.76
C ASP A 812 2.22 2.04 -20.55
N PRO A 813 3.00 2.23 -19.46
CA PRO A 813 4.13 1.37 -19.14
C PRO A 813 3.80 -0.12 -19.15
N SER A 814 2.57 -0.53 -18.77
CA SER A 814 2.15 -1.94 -18.80
C SER A 814 2.10 -2.53 -20.22
N ARG A 815 1.88 -1.68 -21.22
CA ARG A 815 1.82 -2.03 -22.65
C ARG A 815 3.13 -1.75 -23.38
N SER A 816 4.05 -0.99 -22.79
CA SER A 816 5.41 -0.79 -23.29
C SER A 816 6.25 -2.07 -23.26
N ALA A 817 7.29 -2.16 -24.09
CA ALA A 817 8.23 -3.28 -24.09
C ALA A 817 9.45 -2.94 -23.21
N GLY A 818 9.35 -3.22 -21.91
CA GLY A 818 10.41 -2.89 -20.96
C GLY A 818 10.71 -1.39 -20.86
N GLY A 819 9.68 -0.54 -20.98
CA GLY A 819 9.79 0.92 -20.96
C GLY A 819 10.07 1.57 -22.32
N LYS A 820 10.22 0.79 -23.40
CA LYS A 820 10.28 1.32 -24.77
C LYS A 820 8.87 1.41 -25.36
N THR A 821 8.57 2.53 -26.00
CA THR A 821 7.33 2.79 -26.76
C THR A 821 7.07 1.67 -27.78
N VAL A 822 8.10 1.33 -28.58
CA VAL A 822 8.05 0.25 -29.60
C VAL A 822 9.39 -0.47 -29.65
N ASP A 823 9.38 -1.81 -29.61
CA ASP A 823 10.58 -2.62 -29.82
C ASP A 823 10.83 -2.88 -31.31
N VAL A 824 11.44 -1.90 -31.97
CA VAL A 824 11.75 -1.95 -33.41
C VAL A 824 12.65 -3.13 -33.77
N LYS A 825 13.61 -3.50 -32.90
CA LYS A 825 14.55 -4.60 -33.19
C LYS A 825 13.79 -5.92 -33.28
N ARG A 826 12.94 -6.18 -32.29
CA ARG A 826 12.12 -7.38 -32.24
C ARG A 826 11.19 -7.49 -33.44
N ILE A 827 10.51 -6.39 -33.81
CA ILE A 827 9.64 -6.36 -35.00
C ILE A 827 10.43 -6.70 -36.28
N ILE A 828 11.63 -6.13 -36.45
CA ILE A 828 12.48 -6.43 -37.61
C ILE A 828 12.90 -7.90 -37.62
N GLU A 829 13.26 -8.47 -36.47
CA GLU A 829 13.64 -9.88 -36.34
C GLU A 829 12.47 -10.81 -36.66
N GLU A 830 11.26 -10.50 -36.18
CA GLU A 830 10.04 -11.23 -36.48
C GLU A 830 9.74 -11.20 -37.99
N ILE A 831 9.78 -10.03 -38.63
CA ILE A 831 9.57 -9.90 -40.09
C ILE A 831 10.64 -10.66 -40.89
N LYS A 832 11.91 -10.60 -40.46
CA LYS A 832 12.99 -11.36 -41.11
C LYS A 832 12.78 -12.86 -40.98
N ALA A 833 12.32 -13.33 -39.82
CA ALA A 833 12.02 -14.74 -39.60
C ALA A 833 10.84 -15.20 -40.48
N GLU A 834 9.78 -14.41 -40.59
CA GLU A 834 8.65 -14.69 -41.50
C GLU A 834 9.05 -14.72 -42.98
N ARG A 835 9.96 -13.84 -43.40
CA ARG A 835 10.49 -13.84 -44.77
C ARG A 835 11.43 -15.01 -45.06
N SER A 836 12.05 -15.57 -44.03
CA SER A 836 12.96 -16.72 -44.17
C SER A 836 12.19 -18.05 -44.11
N SER A 837 10.94 -18.05 -43.64
CA SER A 837 10.06 -19.22 -43.58
C SER A 837 9.10 -19.35 -44.77
N ARG A 838 8.83 -18.25 -45.49
CA ARG A 838 8.24 -18.25 -46.83
C ARG A 838 9.30 -18.55 -47.89
#